data_AF-A0A663F570-F1
#
_entry.id   AF-A0A663F570-F1
#
_cell.length_a   1.000
_cell.length_b   1.000
_cell.length_c   1.000
_cell.angle_alpha   90.00
_cell.angle_beta   90.00
_cell.angle_gamma   90.00
#
_symmetry.space_group_name_H-M   'P 1'
#
loop_
_entity.id
_entity.type
_entity.pdbx_description
1 polymer ?
#
loop_
_entity_poly.entity_id
_entity_poly.type
_entity_poly.pdbx_seq_one_letter_code
_entity_poly.pdbx_strand_id
1 'polypeptide(L)'
;MESDIKVNEHFKSQFKAYQEQQQRRLQNLMERKKEKQNSQKGDNGNAQETFRVPDDLNLFEIGQPVNEDDSKRLLEIENEQLQDQLREVRDENCRLYKLVTEKDFEIKQLQKKIQEDRLALLGASALAGDVAATKIVELAKKNREITAETESEKAKVKQLNNKVKELERELQTAIEKIHSLGGGDAEIKQSTLKMIEGNLAESPKVKALQEKLTTANFKVMEYRNQLQSVKQELKMTQKLLANEVGEDVNIQSLLTNSGSWRGRAQQILVLQSKVRELENQLGQNKTRTSLSEIDEELLALTDPRKLSAQEKNLLKIHSLEKEKKETLEKLTGEHDALQKSHEEVKKKLDASKARNKVLCSEVKTLKEQIVTLLEKGKHDDELIDALLSQQKQMQEILKHLSQQDEKNKESQQMLGQHLNSEVQKQNCLIEQLRQMVAEREAKVKELEEEIGQLTLQKKSAHQGDGSGAAATPPSEHSEDPGFTLLKPLASGSNQVGRIGSARTVSKMGHTLVESAATKPFLLSNNIPPGRLAGTDSPDLKVLQTQITEHKALCQAAEVERDRLLELVTVLQKRVEEGSNKVLEAEKRLQEERRRCVILEQQLEKLQMDPGRRTSAQKPPLRSKTGQSASHSRLTLNVSDRKELSAAQLSKLPLESQIEELSTRLVIQLDENEALKAALETTVRKKEEDFKLYQDTMDQVKDIFLQAIRQQKQETS
;
A
#
# COMPACT_ATOMS: atom_id res chain seq x y z
N MET A 1 18.13 -7.38 45.24
CA MET A 1 18.03 -6.77 46.58
C MET A 1 19.39 -6.71 47.27
N GLU A 2 19.96 -7.82 47.79
CA GLU A 2 21.31 -7.75 48.41
C GLU A 2 22.43 -7.29 47.44
N SER A 3 22.30 -7.64 46.16
CA SER A 3 23.16 -7.16 45.08
C SER A 3 23.23 -5.63 45.02
N ASP A 4 22.07 -4.98 45.06
CA ASP A 4 21.93 -3.54 44.82
C ASP A 4 22.40 -2.74 46.05
N ILE A 5 22.21 -3.30 47.26
CA ILE A 5 22.73 -2.75 48.51
C ILE A 5 24.27 -2.76 48.51
N LYS A 6 24.90 -3.87 48.09
CA LYS A 6 26.37 -3.96 47.99
C LYS A 6 26.94 -3.00 46.94
N VAL A 7 26.25 -2.82 45.81
CA VAL A 7 26.64 -1.84 44.78
C VAL A 7 26.51 -0.40 45.31
N ASN A 8 25.44 -0.07 46.04
CA ASN A 8 25.23 1.26 46.61
C ASN A 8 26.27 1.60 47.70
N GLU A 9 26.61 0.65 48.59
CA GLU A 9 27.70 0.82 49.58
C GLU A 9 29.07 0.99 48.90
N HIS A 10 29.32 0.30 47.79
CA HIS A 10 30.52 0.52 46.99
C HIS A 10 30.58 1.93 46.38
N PHE A 11 29.46 2.45 45.87
CA PHE A 11 29.40 3.82 45.34
C PHE A 11 29.60 4.89 46.42
N LYS A 12 28.96 4.73 47.60
CA LYS A 12 29.21 5.61 48.75
C LYS A 12 30.68 5.60 49.19
N SER A 13 31.29 4.41 49.23
CA SER A 13 32.71 4.26 49.60
C SER A 13 33.64 4.93 48.59
N GLN A 14 33.38 4.80 47.28
CA GLN A 14 34.12 5.53 46.24
C GLN A 14 33.92 7.04 46.35
N PHE A 15 32.70 7.51 46.59
CA PHE A 15 32.41 8.94 46.73
C PHE A 15 33.14 9.54 47.93
N LYS A 16 33.15 8.84 49.08
CA LYS A 16 33.89 9.25 50.27
C LYS A 16 35.40 9.31 50.03
N ALA A 17 35.97 8.28 49.38
CA ALA A 17 37.38 8.26 49.02
C ALA A 17 37.77 9.41 48.06
N TYR A 18 36.89 9.76 47.12
CA TYR A 18 37.08 10.92 46.24
C TYR A 18 37.03 12.25 47.01
N GLN A 19 36.09 12.39 47.96
CA GLN A 19 35.96 13.58 48.79
C GLN A 19 37.19 13.78 49.69
N GLU A 20 37.71 12.71 50.30
CA GLU A 20 38.98 12.72 51.04
C GLU A 20 40.18 13.06 50.14
N GLN A 21 40.21 12.57 48.89
CA GLN A 21 41.26 12.92 47.92
C GLN A 21 41.26 14.42 47.57
N GLN A 22 40.09 15.05 47.44
CA GLN A 22 39.99 16.49 47.21
C GLN A 22 40.39 17.31 48.45
N GLN A 23 40.02 16.86 49.66
CA GLN A 23 40.48 17.48 50.90
C GLN A 23 42.02 17.42 51.04
N ARG A 24 42.65 16.26 50.76
CA ARG A 24 44.11 16.12 50.74
C ARG A 24 44.78 17.03 49.70
N ARG A 25 44.19 17.19 48.50
CA ARG A 25 44.70 18.13 47.49
C ARG A 25 44.66 19.58 47.98
N LEU A 26 43.59 19.97 48.66
CA LEU A 26 43.45 21.31 49.24
C LEU A 26 44.44 21.53 50.39
N GLN A 27 44.63 20.54 51.25
CA GLN A 27 45.60 20.58 52.35
C GLN A 27 47.05 20.71 51.83
N ASN A 28 47.45 19.91 50.84
CA ASN A 28 48.77 20.02 50.21
C ASN A 28 48.98 21.39 49.51
N LEU A 29 47.92 22.02 49.00
CA LEU A 29 47.98 23.39 48.47
C LEU A 29 48.17 24.43 49.57
N MET A 30 47.56 24.24 50.74
CA MET A 30 47.74 25.09 51.90
C MET A 30 49.12 24.93 52.53
N GLU A 31 49.65 23.70 52.61
CA GLU A 31 51.03 23.44 53.04
C GLU A 31 52.04 24.08 52.08
N ARG A 32 51.91 23.89 50.76
CA ARG A 32 52.77 24.58 49.78
C ARG A 32 52.69 26.10 49.82
N LYS A 33 51.55 26.68 50.21
CA LYS A 33 51.45 28.13 50.47
C LYS A 33 52.16 28.53 51.76
N LYS A 34 52.08 27.71 52.81
CA LYS A 34 52.75 27.93 54.10
C LYS A 34 54.28 27.76 53.99
N GLU A 35 54.74 26.76 53.25
CA GLU A 35 56.14 26.56 52.88
C GLU A 35 56.69 27.80 52.16
N LYS A 36 55.99 28.28 51.12
CA LYS A 36 56.37 29.52 50.41
C LYS A 36 56.42 30.74 51.33
N GLN A 37 55.47 30.91 52.24
CA GLN A 37 55.51 31.99 53.23
C GLN A 37 56.65 31.85 54.26
N ASN A 38 57.05 30.62 54.62
CA ASN A 38 58.19 30.39 55.51
C ASN A 38 59.53 30.62 54.77
N SER A 39 59.67 30.19 53.52
CA SER A 39 60.83 30.49 52.68
C SER A 39 61.03 32.00 52.47
N GLN A 40 59.94 32.76 52.47
CA GLN A 40 59.95 34.22 52.28
C GLN A 40 60.06 35.01 53.60
N LYS A 41 60.21 34.33 54.74
CA LYS A 41 60.47 34.92 56.07
C LYS A 41 61.90 34.72 56.57
N GLY A 42 62.75 34.02 55.82
CA GLY A 42 64.16 33.81 56.17
C GLY A 42 65.08 34.99 55.83
N ASP A 43 64.60 35.97 55.07
CA ASP A 43 65.42 37.06 54.52
C ASP A 43 64.67 38.40 54.57
N ASN A 44 64.55 38.97 55.77
CA ASN A 44 64.39 40.41 56.03
C ASN A 44 64.35 40.67 57.55
N GLY A 45 65.42 41.23 58.10
CA GLY A 45 65.50 41.59 59.52
C GLY A 45 66.61 42.58 59.85
N ASN A 46 66.29 43.87 59.81
CA ASN A 46 67.08 45.03 60.26
C ASN A 46 68.47 45.22 59.60
N ALA A 47 68.82 46.40 59.08
CA ALA A 47 68.86 47.62 59.88
C ALA A 47 68.72 48.92 59.06
N GLN A 48 68.39 49.98 59.81
CA GLN A 48 68.20 51.35 59.38
C GLN A 48 69.49 52.03 58.88
N GLU A 49 69.29 53.11 58.13
CA GLU A 49 70.25 54.13 57.72
C GLU A 49 71.44 54.36 58.68
N THR A 50 72.67 54.22 58.18
CA THR A 50 73.76 55.17 58.51
C THR A 50 74.77 55.24 57.37
N PHE A 51 75.01 56.44 56.86
CA PHE A 51 76.06 56.70 55.87
C PHE A 51 77.43 56.70 56.58
N ARG A 52 78.25 55.66 56.37
CA ARG A 52 79.66 55.63 56.77
C ARG A 52 80.50 54.86 55.76
N VAL A 53 81.50 55.56 55.21
CA VAL A 53 82.64 54.97 54.53
C VAL A 53 83.52 54.28 55.58
N PRO A 54 83.97 53.04 55.35
CA PRO A 54 85.15 52.48 55.98
C PRO A 54 86.27 52.37 54.94
N ASP A 55 87.20 53.32 54.99
CA ASP A 55 88.58 53.02 54.61
C ASP A 55 89.13 52.06 55.67
N ASP A 56 89.48 50.84 55.28
CA ASP A 56 90.32 49.94 56.09
C ASP A 56 91.29 49.19 55.18
N LEU A 57 92.37 49.88 54.82
CA LEU A 57 93.57 49.31 54.21
C LEU A 57 94.29 48.42 55.24
N ASN A 58 94.29 47.11 55.02
CA ASN A 58 95.24 46.18 55.66
C ASN A 58 96.08 45.44 54.62
N LEU A 59 97.14 46.13 54.19
CA LEU A 59 98.48 45.58 53.89
C LEU A 59 98.89 44.54 54.97
N PHE A 60 99.62 43.44 54.76
CA PHE A 60 100.49 42.89 53.70
C PHE A 60 100.21 41.34 53.62
N GLU A 61 100.73 40.48 52.73
CA GLU A 61 102.14 40.19 52.38
C GLU A 61 102.31 39.37 51.08
N ILE A 62 103.32 39.79 50.28
CA ILE A 62 104.30 38.94 49.57
C ILE A 62 103.77 37.84 48.61
N GLY A 63 103.85 38.09 47.28
CA GLY A 63 103.92 37.00 46.29
C GLY A 63 103.61 37.31 44.82
N GLN A 64 104.65 37.69 44.05
CA GLN A 64 104.74 37.62 42.57
C GLN A 64 103.83 38.53 41.70
N PRO A 65 104.32 39.03 40.54
CA PRO A 65 103.48 39.65 39.52
C PRO A 65 102.85 38.55 38.65
N VAL A 66 101.57 38.23 38.89
CA VAL A 66 100.82 37.26 38.08
C VAL A 66 99.77 38.01 37.24
N ASN A 67 100.21 38.40 36.04
CA ASN A 67 99.43 38.67 34.83
C ASN A 67 97.99 39.19 35.03
N GLU A 68 97.84 40.53 35.14
CA GLU A 68 96.55 41.20 34.95
C GLU A 68 95.93 40.85 33.57
N ASP A 69 96.77 40.67 32.55
CA ASP A 69 96.36 40.23 31.20
C ASP A 69 95.71 38.83 31.19
N ASP A 70 96.14 37.88 32.03
CA ASP A 70 95.53 36.55 32.08
C ASP A 70 94.18 36.59 32.79
N SER A 71 94.08 37.36 33.88
CA SER A 71 92.80 37.57 34.57
C SER A 71 91.79 38.30 33.69
N LYS A 72 92.24 39.28 32.91
CA LYS A 72 91.43 39.99 31.93
C LYS A 72 90.99 39.09 30.78
N ARG A 73 91.87 38.25 30.23
CA ARG A 73 91.54 37.25 29.21
C ARG A 73 90.51 36.23 29.72
N LEU A 74 90.63 35.77 30.97
CA LEU A 74 89.65 34.85 31.57
C LEU A 74 88.26 35.50 31.67
N LEU A 75 88.18 36.77 32.09
CA LEU A 75 86.93 37.53 32.12
C LEU A 75 86.37 37.82 30.72
N GLU A 76 87.22 38.06 29.72
CA GLU A 76 86.80 38.21 28.32
C GLU A 76 86.21 36.90 27.76
N ILE A 77 86.82 35.75 28.05
CA ILE A 77 86.33 34.42 27.67
C ILE A 77 85.00 34.08 28.39
N GLU A 78 84.89 34.37 29.68
CA GLU A 78 83.63 34.17 30.43
C GLU A 78 82.51 35.05 29.87
N ASN A 79 82.81 36.30 29.52
CA ASN A 79 81.86 37.23 28.92
C ASN A 79 81.42 36.78 27.50
N GLU A 80 82.35 36.27 26.68
CA GLU A 80 82.03 35.65 25.38
C GLU A 80 81.13 34.42 25.56
N GLN A 81 81.45 33.53 26.51
CA GLN A 81 80.64 32.36 26.84
C GLN A 81 79.23 32.73 27.34
N LEU A 82 79.11 33.76 28.18
CA LEU A 82 77.83 34.29 28.64
C LEU A 82 77.03 34.93 27.49
N GLN A 83 77.69 35.63 26.56
CA GLN A 83 77.04 36.19 25.38
C GLN A 83 76.49 35.10 24.45
N ASP A 84 77.21 34.00 24.26
CA ASP A 84 76.75 32.89 23.44
C ASP A 84 75.66 32.05 24.13
N GLN A 85 75.73 31.81 25.44
CA GLN A 85 74.59 31.25 26.19
C GLN A 85 73.34 32.14 26.08
N LEU A 86 73.51 33.46 26.15
CA LEU A 86 72.41 34.42 26.04
C LEU A 86 71.87 34.51 24.59
N ARG A 87 72.70 34.21 23.58
CA ARG A 87 72.29 34.00 22.18
C ARG A 87 71.47 32.72 22.04
N GLU A 88 71.97 31.59 22.53
CA GLU A 88 71.28 30.29 22.48
C GLU A 88 69.92 30.35 23.19
N VAL A 89 69.84 30.96 24.37
CA VAL A 89 68.58 31.18 25.09
C VAL A 89 67.63 32.10 24.33
N ARG A 90 68.11 33.10 23.58
CA ARG A 90 67.25 33.92 22.69
C ARG A 90 66.72 33.11 21.52
N ASP A 91 67.54 32.27 20.91
CA ASP A 91 67.16 31.45 19.75
C ASP A 91 66.15 30.36 20.15
N GLU A 92 66.33 29.72 21.31
CA GLU A 92 65.36 28.76 21.84
C GLU A 92 64.07 29.46 22.28
N ASN A 93 64.12 30.65 22.90
CA ASN A 93 62.91 31.45 23.12
C ASN A 93 62.19 31.80 21.81
N CYS A 94 62.91 32.17 20.75
CA CYS A 94 62.33 32.41 19.42
C CYS A 94 61.67 31.15 18.84
N ARG A 95 62.27 29.97 19.07
CA ARG A 95 61.70 28.68 18.67
C ARG A 95 60.43 28.35 19.45
N LEU A 96 60.44 28.54 20.77
CA LEU A 96 59.29 28.33 21.65
C LEU A 96 58.15 29.29 21.32
N TYR A 97 58.41 30.58 21.05
CA TYR A 97 57.38 31.51 20.61
C TYR A 97 56.74 31.07 19.29
N LYS A 98 57.51 30.62 18.30
CA LYS A 98 56.96 30.08 17.04
C LYS A 98 56.05 28.87 17.32
N LEU A 99 56.50 27.90 18.11
CA LEU A 99 55.72 26.73 18.47
C LEU A 99 54.43 27.08 19.23
N VAL A 100 54.48 28.05 20.16
CA VAL A 100 53.29 28.55 20.86
C VAL A 100 52.31 29.18 19.88
N THR A 101 52.76 30.02 18.94
CA THR A 101 51.85 30.61 17.93
C THR A 101 51.23 29.58 16.99
N GLU A 102 51.96 28.51 16.65
CA GLU A 102 51.43 27.38 15.88
C GLU A 102 50.36 26.62 16.66
N LYS A 103 50.61 26.33 17.96
CA LYS A 103 49.65 25.66 18.83
C LYS A 103 48.42 26.51 19.14
N ASP A 104 48.56 27.83 19.30
CA ASP A 104 47.44 28.75 19.43
C ASP A 104 46.59 28.80 18.15
N PHE A 105 47.22 28.71 16.97
CA PHE A 105 46.50 28.60 15.70
C PHE A 105 45.76 27.26 15.58
N GLU A 106 46.39 26.15 15.96
CA GLU A 106 45.75 24.83 16.03
C GLU A 106 44.55 24.84 16.99
N ILE A 107 44.70 25.41 18.19
CA ILE A 107 43.62 25.58 19.17
C ILE A 107 42.47 26.42 18.59
N LYS A 108 42.77 27.56 17.94
CA LYS A 108 41.74 28.38 17.28
C LYS A 108 41.01 27.63 16.17
N GLN A 109 41.72 26.83 15.37
CA GLN A 109 41.10 26.00 14.32
C GLN A 109 40.25 24.87 14.92
N LEU A 110 40.68 24.24 16.01
CA LEU A 110 39.90 23.23 16.72
C LEU A 110 38.66 23.83 17.40
N GLN A 111 38.78 25.01 18.02
CA GLN A 111 37.64 25.75 18.59
C GLN A 111 36.65 26.18 17.50
N LYS A 112 37.14 26.70 16.38
CA LYS A 112 36.32 27.03 15.20
C LYS A 112 35.60 25.78 14.70
N LYS A 113 36.31 24.66 14.54
CA LYS A 113 35.72 23.38 14.14
C LYS A 113 34.68 22.87 15.14
N ILE A 114 34.93 22.95 16.45
CA ILE A 114 33.94 22.58 17.48
C ILE A 114 32.70 23.48 17.38
N GLN A 115 32.86 24.77 17.11
CA GLN A 115 31.74 25.69 16.95
C GLN A 115 31.00 25.47 15.62
N GLU A 116 31.69 25.12 14.54
CA GLU A 116 31.12 24.73 13.24
C GLU A 116 30.39 23.38 13.35
N ASP A 117 30.99 22.37 13.97
CA ASP A 117 30.37 21.07 14.28
C ASP A 117 29.14 21.27 15.20
N ARG A 118 29.20 22.20 16.17
CA ARG A 118 28.06 22.57 17.03
C ARG A 118 26.97 23.32 16.27
N LEU A 119 27.31 24.18 15.29
CA LEU A 119 26.36 24.89 14.43
C LEU A 119 25.76 23.98 13.36
N ALA A 120 26.52 23.03 12.82
CA ALA A 120 26.02 21.97 11.94
C ALA A 120 25.11 21.01 12.71
N LEU A 121 25.50 20.64 13.94
CA LEU A 121 24.66 19.84 14.83
C LEU A 121 23.41 20.61 15.26
N LEU A 122 23.45 21.91 15.53
CA LEU A 122 22.24 22.71 15.80
C LEU A 122 21.40 22.91 14.54
N GLY A 123 22.01 23.16 13.38
CA GLY A 123 21.30 23.34 12.11
C GLY A 123 20.60 22.07 11.61
N ALA A 124 21.21 20.91 11.82
CA ALA A 124 20.61 19.61 11.50
C ALA A 124 19.70 19.09 12.62
N SER A 125 20.11 19.18 13.90
CA SER A 125 19.38 18.59 15.03
C SER A 125 18.24 19.46 15.56
N ALA A 126 18.27 20.79 15.42
CA ALA A 126 17.12 21.62 15.83
C ALA A 126 15.89 21.40 14.93
N LEU A 127 16.08 20.94 13.68
CA LEU A 127 14.97 20.52 12.82
C LEU A 127 14.78 18.99 12.80
N ALA A 128 15.82 18.19 12.53
CA ALA A 128 15.67 16.74 12.46
C ALA A 128 15.51 16.07 13.83
N GLY A 129 16.15 16.61 14.87
CA GLY A 129 15.98 16.15 16.26
C GLY A 129 14.63 16.53 16.83
N ASP A 130 14.08 17.71 16.49
CA ASP A 130 12.73 18.11 16.91
C ASP A 130 11.64 17.37 16.10
N VAL A 131 11.86 17.12 14.80
CA VAL A 131 11.00 16.21 14.01
C VAL A 131 11.08 14.77 14.52
N ALA A 132 12.25 14.28 14.95
CA ALA A 132 12.38 12.96 15.57
C ALA A 132 11.72 12.91 16.95
N ALA A 133 11.89 13.94 17.80
CA ALA A 133 11.29 14.03 19.12
C ALA A 133 9.76 14.12 19.04
N THR A 134 9.23 15.00 18.19
CA THR A 134 7.79 15.07 17.90
C THR A 134 7.29 13.74 17.33
N LYS A 135 8.04 13.07 16.45
CA LYS A 135 7.62 11.75 15.93
C LYS A 135 7.64 10.65 16.98
N ILE A 136 8.61 10.65 17.89
CA ILE A 136 8.67 9.74 19.04
C ILE A 136 7.48 10.00 19.98
N VAL A 137 7.13 11.27 20.24
CA VAL A 137 5.95 11.63 21.04
C VAL A 137 4.65 11.24 20.34
N GLU A 138 4.52 11.44 19.02
CA GLU A 138 3.37 10.96 18.23
C GLU A 138 3.24 9.44 18.29
N LEU A 139 4.34 8.70 18.08
CA LEU A 139 4.33 7.23 18.11
C LEU A 139 4.07 6.70 19.52
N ALA A 140 4.60 7.34 20.56
CA ALA A 140 4.28 7.02 21.95
C ALA A 140 2.80 7.30 22.28
N LYS A 141 2.23 8.40 21.74
CA LYS A 141 0.81 8.71 21.88
C LYS A 141 -0.07 7.68 21.17
N LYS A 142 0.25 7.33 19.92
CA LYS A 142 -0.44 6.28 19.16
C LYS A 142 -0.34 4.91 19.84
N ASN A 143 0.81 4.56 20.42
CA ASN A 143 0.95 3.32 21.19
C ASN A 143 0.07 3.31 22.45
N ARG A 144 -0.08 4.45 23.14
CA ARG A 144 -1.04 4.58 24.26
C ARG A 144 -2.48 4.49 23.80
N GLU A 145 -2.84 5.14 22.69
CA GLU A 145 -4.18 5.08 22.09
C GLU A 145 -4.53 3.63 21.68
N ILE A 146 -3.66 2.93 20.93
CA ILE A 146 -3.83 1.51 20.55
C ILE A 146 -3.91 0.60 21.78
N THR A 147 -3.12 0.85 22.83
CA THR A 147 -3.18 0.08 24.08
C THR A 147 -4.54 0.27 24.76
N ALA A 148 -5.03 1.50 24.89
CA ALA A 148 -6.32 1.81 25.48
C ALA A 148 -7.50 1.24 24.66
N GLU A 149 -7.41 1.31 23.32
CA GLU A 149 -8.39 0.66 22.42
C GLU A 149 -8.38 -0.86 22.64
N THR A 150 -7.22 -1.50 22.68
CA THR A 150 -7.05 -2.93 22.93
C THR A 150 -7.60 -3.35 24.29
N GLU A 151 -7.39 -2.55 25.33
CA GLU A 151 -7.96 -2.77 26.67
C GLU A 151 -9.48 -2.60 26.68
N SER A 152 -10.00 -1.59 25.98
CA SER A 152 -11.44 -1.39 25.83
C SER A 152 -12.11 -2.54 25.08
N GLU A 153 -11.45 -3.09 24.06
CA GLU A 153 -11.98 -4.21 23.28
C GLU A 153 -11.90 -5.52 24.07
N LYS A 154 -10.81 -5.76 24.82
CA LYS A 154 -10.74 -6.85 25.81
C LYS A 154 -11.85 -6.74 26.85
N ALA A 155 -12.20 -5.53 27.29
CA ALA A 155 -13.31 -5.32 28.22
C ALA A 155 -14.67 -5.64 27.58
N LYS A 156 -14.93 -5.23 26.33
CA LYS A 156 -16.14 -5.62 25.58
C LYS A 156 -16.21 -7.13 25.36
N VAL A 157 -15.12 -7.78 24.93
CA VAL A 157 -15.04 -9.24 24.77
C VAL A 157 -15.33 -9.95 26.10
N LYS A 158 -14.81 -9.44 27.23
CA LYS A 158 -15.11 -9.99 28.56
C LYS A 158 -16.59 -9.79 28.94
N GLN A 159 -17.20 -8.66 28.63
CA GLN A 159 -18.63 -8.42 28.85
C GLN A 159 -19.51 -9.34 27.99
N LEU A 160 -19.18 -9.49 26.71
CA LEU A 160 -19.89 -10.40 25.79
C LEU A 160 -19.74 -11.86 26.24
N ASN A 161 -18.55 -12.31 26.62
CA ASN A 161 -18.31 -13.66 27.15
C ASN A 161 -19.09 -13.91 28.47
N ASN A 162 -19.15 -12.92 29.36
CA ASN A 162 -19.99 -13.01 30.56
C ASN A 162 -21.49 -13.13 30.21
N LYS A 163 -21.95 -12.39 29.19
CA LYS A 163 -23.34 -12.45 28.73
C LYS A 163 -23.67 -13.76 28.00
N VAL A 164 -22.72 -14.33 27.26
CA VAL A 164 -22.84 -15.69 26.71
C VAL A 164 -23.00 -16.70 27.85
N LYS A 165 -22.13 -16.67 28.87
CA LYS A 165 -22.24 -17.54 30.06
C LYS A 165 -23.51 -17.33 30.88
N GLU A 166 -24.10 -16.15 30.80
CA GLU A 166 -25.40 -15.86 31.42
C GLU A 166 -26.55 -16.47 30.64
N LEU A 167 -26.57 -16.29 29.32
CA LEU A 167 -27.54 -16.93 28.42
C LEU A 167 -27.40 -18.47 28.42
N GLU A 168 -26.19 -19.00 28.54
CA GLU A 168 -25.93 -20.45 28.71
C GLU A 168 -26.52 -20.96 30.04
N ARG A 169 -26.37 -20.22 31.14
CA ARG A 169 -27.02 -20.56 32.42
C ARG A 169 -28.53 -20.43 32.35
N GLU A 170 -29.06 -19.38 31.72
CA GLU A 170 -30.50 -19.20 31.54
C GLU A 170 -31.09 -20.34 30.71
N LEU A 171 -30.44 -20.70 29.60
CA LEU A 171 -30.79 -21.86 28.77
C LEU A 171 -30.73 -23.16 29.57
N GLN A 172 -29.67 -23.39 30.34
CA GLN A 172 -29.53 -24.58 31.18
C GLN A 172 -30.63 -24.66 32.24
N THR A 173 -30.94 -23.54 32.94
CA THR A 173 -32.05 -23.52 33.91
C THR A 173 -33.44 -23.62 33.24
N ALA A 174 -33.59 -23.20 31.98
CA ALA A 174 -34.81 -23.42 31.21
C ALA A 174 -34.96 -24.89 30.82
N ILE A 175 -33.88 -25.56 30.40
CA ILE A 175 -33.83 -27.00 30.14
C ILE A 175 -34.13 -27.78 31.43
N GLU A 176 -33.55 -27.41 32.56
CA GLU A 176 -33.83 -28.03 33.87
C GLU A 176 -35.27 -27.79 34.35
N LYS A 177 -35.87 -26.63 34.06
CA LYS A 177 -37.31 -26.38 34.29
C LYS A 177 -38.20 -27.22 33.38
N ILE A 178 -37.82 -27.43 32.12
CA ILE A 178 -38.53 -28.32 31.19
C ILE A 178 -38.43 -29.78 31.66
N HIS A 179 -37.25 -30.22 32.12
CA HIS A 179 -37.04 -31.57 32.65
C HIS A 179 -37.72 -31.81 34.02
N SER A 180 -37.79 -30.80 34.90
CA SER A 180 -38.46 -30.92 36.21
C SER A 180 -39.98 -30.81 36.14
N LEU A 181 -40.54 -30.30 35.04
CA LEU A 181 -41.99 -30.27 34.78
C LEU A 181 -42.46 -31.42 33.85
N GLY A 182 -41.56 -32.30 33.43
CA GLY A 182 -41.83 -33.38 32.48
C GLY A 182 -41.02 -34.64 32.79
N GLY A 183 -41.49 -35.45 33.74
CA GLY A 183 -41.00 -36.81 33.91
C GLY A 183 -41.66 -37.76 32.91
N GLY A 184 -40.86 -38.58 32.22
CA GLY A 184 -41.35 -39.68 31.38
C GLY A 184 -41.00 -39.57 29.90
N ASP A 185 -39.93 -40.29 29.53
CA ASP A 185 -39.65 -40.90 28.23
C ASP A 185 -39.53 -40.07 26.93
N ALA A 186 -38.91 -40.75 25.97
CA ALA A 186 -38.59 -40.25 24.64
C ALA A 186 -39.81 -40.22 23.69
N GLU A 187 -39.56 -39.85 22.44
CA GLU A 187 -40.46 -40.04 21.27
C GLU A 187 -41.51 -38.94 20.95
N ILE A 188 -41.54 -37.81 21.66
CA ILE A 188 -42.32 -36.62 21.20
C ILE A 188 -41.40 -35.42 20.89
N LYS A 189 -40.52 -35.58 19.90
CA LYS A 189 -39.60 -34.53 19.40
C LYS A 189 -39.75 -34.25 17.90
N GLN A 190 -40.95 -33.86 17.43
CA GLN A 190 -41.06 -33.22 16.09
C GLN A 190 -42.33 -32.38 15.81
N SER A 191 -43.47 -32.61 16.48
CA SER A 191 -44.72 -31.88 16.18
C SER A 191 -44.85 -30.53 16.89
N THR A 192 -44.49 -30.44 18.17
CA THR A 192 -44.75 -29.24 19.00
C THR A 192 -43.87 -28.04 18.65
N LEU A 193 -42.68 -28.26 18.07
CA LEU A 193 -41.74 -27.19 17.70
C LEU A 193 -42.27 -26.31 16.55
N LYS A 194 -43.15 -26.85 15.68
CA LYS A 194 -43.74 -26.12 14.55
C LYS A 194 -44.88 -25.14 14.92
N MET A 195 -45.41 -25.19 16.15
CA MET A 195 -46.53 -24.34 16.58
C MET A 195 -46.11 -23.08 17.36
N ILE A 196 -44.85 -23.01 17.84
CA ILE A 196 -44.38 -21.91 18.70
C ILE A 196 -43.55 -20.88 17.91
N GLU A 197 -42.89 -21.30 16.84
CA GLU A 197 -42.04 -20.43 16.00
C GLU A 197 -42.83 -19.37 15.21
N GLY A 198 -44.14 -19.54 15.05
CA GLY A 198 -44.99 -18.65 14.24
C GLY A 198 -45.49 -17.36 14.91
N ASN A 199 -45.22 -17.11 16.21
CA ASN A 199 -45.92 -16.06 16.97
C ASN A 199 -45.05 -15.11 17.82
N LEU A 200 -43.72 -15.15 17.71
CA LEU A 200 -42.83 -14.23 18.46
C LEU A 200 -41.91 -13.38 17.59
N ALA A 201 -41.93 -13.56 16.26
CA ALA A 201 -41.35 -12.63 15.32
C ALA A 201 -42.42 -11.60 14.88
N GLU A 202 -42.16 -10.33 15.17
CA GLU A 202 -42.77 -9.17 14.49
C GLU A 202 -44.25 -8.82 14.79
N SER A 203 -44.47 -8.07 15.88
CA SER A 203 -45.45 -6.99 15.77
C SER A 203 -44.86 -5.90 14.86
N PRO A 204 -45.47 -5.53 13.71
CA PRO A 204 -44.96 -4.50 12.82
C PRO A 204 -44.84 -3.13 13.51
N LYS A 205 -45.60 -2.94 14.60
CA LYS A 205 -45.56 -1.76 15.46
C LYS A 205 -44.22 -1.62 16.20
N VAL A 206 -43.59 -2.72 16.60
CA VAL A 206 -42.29 -2.72 17.29
C VAL A 206 -41.17 -2.42 16.29
N LYS A 207 -41.18 -3.02 15.09
CA LYS A 207 -40.25 -2.66 14.01
C LYS A 207 -40.37 -1.19 13.61
N ALA A 208 -41.58 -0.68 13.37
CA ALA A 208 -41.80 0.72 13.02
C ALA A 208 -41.37 1.70 14.14
N LEU A 209 -41.45 1.29 15.42
CA LEU A 209 -40.91 2.08 16.53
C LEU A 209 -39.38 2.03 16.59
N GLN A 210 -38.78 0.87 16.30
CA GLN A 210 -37.32 0.70 16.24
C GLN A 210 -36.71 1.53 15.09
N GLU A 211 -37.33 1.52 13.90
CA GLU A 211 -36.91 2.35 12.75
C GLU A 211 -37.09 3.85 13.01
N LYS A 212 -38.16 4.25 13.70
CA LYS A 212 -38.32 5.65 14.15
C LYS A 212 -37.26 6.04 15.18
N LEU A 213 -36.89 5.14 16.08
CA LEU A 213 -35.84 5.36 17.07
C LEU A 213 -34.45 5.48 16.41
N THR A 214 -34.10 4.61 15.45
CA THR A 214 -32.84 4.73 14.71
C THR A 214 -32.79 5.99 13.85
N THR A 215 -33.89 6.34 13.18
CA THR A 215 -34.02 7.59 12.40
C THR A 215 -33.88 8.83 13.29
N ALA A 216 -34.50 8.83 14.49
CA ALA A 216 -34.37 9.92 15.46
C ALA A 216 -32.93 10.03 15.99
N ASN A 217 -32.30 8.91 16.34
CA ASN A 217 -30.91 8.87 16.79
C ASN A 217 -29.94 9.37 15.70
N PHE A 218 -30.18 9.01 14.43
CA PHE A 218 -29.42 9.54 13.30
C PHE A 218 -29.53 11.06 13.19
N LYS A 219 -30.75 11.62 13.26
CA LYS A 219 -30.97 13.07 13.25
C LYS A 219 -30.34 13.78 14.46
N VAL A 220 -30.37 13.18 15.65
CA VAL A 220 -29.69 13.72 16.84
C VAL A 220 -28.17 13.75 16.64
N MET A 221 -27.59 12.72 16.03
CA MET A 221 -26.17 12.68 15.67
C MET A 221 -25.82 13.73 14.60
N GLU A 222 -26.68 13.89 13.59
CA GLU A 222 -26.52 14.90 12.54
C GLU A 222 -26.56 16.33 13.12
N TYR A 223 -27.57 16.67 13.92
CA TYR A 223 -27.63 17.97 14.59
C TYR A 223 -26.47 18.20 15.57
N ARG A 224 -25.98 17.17 16.25
CA ARG A 224 -24.78 17.26 17.10
C ARG A 224 -23.54 17.61 16.27
N ASN A 225 -23.39 17.01 15.09
CA ASN A 225 -22.29 17.29 14.16
C ASN A 225 -22.39 18.70 13.56
N GLN A 226 -23.59 19.12 13.14
CA GLN A 226 -23.84 20.49 12.65
C GLN A 226 -23.53 21.54 13.74
N LEU A 227 -24.01 21.32 14.98
CA LEU A 227 -23.72 22.20 16.12
C LEU A 227 -22.21 22.26 16.43
N GLN A 228 -21.48 21.17 16.23
CA GLN A 228 -20.03 21.14 16.38
C GLN A 228 -19.33 21.94 15.25
N SER A 229 -19.79 21.86 14.00
CA SER A 229 -19.27 22.67 12.88
C SER A 229 -19.47 24.16 13.15
N VAL A 230 -20.72 24.57 13.43
CA VAL A 230 -21.06 25.97 13.75
C VAL A 230 -20.26 26.49 14.95
N LYS A 231 -20.00 25.65 15.97
CA LYS A 231 -19.16 26.02 17.12
C LYS A 231 -17.66 26.14 16.77
N GLN A 232 -17.16 25.40 15.78
CA GLN A 232 -15.80 25.55 15.26
C GLN A 232 -15.68 26.80 14.39
N GLU A 233 -16.65 27.04 13.49
CA GLU A 233 -16.75 28.23 12.67
C GLU A 233 -16.83 29.49 13.55
N LEU A 234 -17.68 29.50 14.58
CA LEU A 234 -17.79 30.60 15.54
C LEU A 234 -16.46 30.88 16.28
N LYS A 235 -15.68 29.84 16.62
CA LYS A 235 -14.34 30.02 17.20
C LYS A 235 -13.35 30.60 16.19
N MET A 236 -13.44 30.20 14.93
CA MET A 236 -12.58 30.71 13.86
C MET A 236 -12.92 32.17 13.53
N THR A 237 -14.20 32.55 13.45
CA THR A 237 -14.60 33.96 13.28
C THR A 237 -14.23 34.81 14.49
N GLN A 238 -14.37 34.29 15.71
CA GLN A 238 -13.89 34.96 16.92
C GLN A 238 -12.36 35.19 16.89
N LYS A 239 -11.58 34.20 16.41
CA LYS A 239 -10.13 34.34 16.24
C LYS A 239 -9.74 35.31 15.13
N LEU A 240 -10.44 35.31 13.99
CA LEU A 240 -10.22 36.28 12.91
C LEU A 240 -10.52 37.70 13.38
N LEU A 241 -11.62 37.88 14.13
CA LEU A 241 -11.95 39.17 14.74
C LEU A 241 -10.88 39.60 15.75
N ALA A 242 -10.37 38.70 16.60
CA ALA A 242 -9.26 39.00 17.50
C ALA A 242 -7.98 39.42 16.75
N ASN A 243 -7.67 38.85 15.58
CA ASN A 243 -6.50 39.25 14.78
C ASN A 243 -6.63 40.68 14.18
N GLU A 244 -7.85 41.07 13.79
CA GLU A 244 -8.20 42.41 13.27
C GLU A 244 -8.30 43.48 14.37
N VAL A 245 -8.72 43.07 15.57
CA VAL A 245 -8.89 43.93 16.74
C VAL A 245 -7.57 44.08 17.52
N GLY A 246 -6.73 43.05 17.54
CA GLY A 246 -5.54 42.93 18.38
C GLY A 246 -5.73 41.89 19.48
N GLU A 247 -4.67 41.11 19.76
CA GLU A 247 -4.75 39.90 20.61
C GLU A 247 -5.13 40.20 22.07
N ASP A 248 -4.91 41.43 22.55
CA ASP A 248 -5.17 41.86 23.93
C ASP A 248 -6.60 42.41 24.19
N VAL A 249 -7.47 42.45 23.18
CA VAL A 249 -8.79 43.13 23.29
C VAL A 249 -9.94 42.15 23.43
N ASN A 250 -10.59 42.16 24.59
CA ASN A 250 -11.77 41.32 24.85
C ASN A 250 -13.00 41.82 24.06
N ILE A 251 -13.56 40.97 23.20
CA ILE A 251 -14.74 41.28 22.37
C ILE A 251 -15.95 41.71 23.22
N GLN A 252 -16.11 41.18 24.44
CA GLN A 252 -17.16 41.64 25.37
C GLN A 252 -17.01 43.12 25.76
N SER A 253 -15.79 43.65 25.84
CA SER A 253 -15.53 45.06 26.22
C SER A 253 -15.67 46.05 25.05
N LEU A 254 -15.65 45.56 23.80
CA LEU A 254 -15.96 46.38 22.63
C LEU A 254 -17.47 46.67 22.54
N LEU A 255 -18.31 45.71 22.92
CA LEU A 255 -19.76 45.87 22.98
C LEU A 255 -20.21 46.91 24.02
N THR A 256 -19.41 47.16 25.05
CA THR A 256 -19.71 48.17 26.09
C THR A 256 -19.10 49.54 25.81
N ASN A 257 -17.98 49.63 25.05
CA ASN A 257 -17.23 50.87 24.80
C ASN A 257 -17.11 51.22 23.30
N SER A 258 -18.19 51.01 22.54
CA SER A 258 -18.21 51.02 21.07
C SER A 258 -17.78 52.32 20.38
N GLY A 259 -17.68 53.45 21.10
CA GLY A 259 -17.39 54.78 20.52
C GLY A 259 -15.94 55.24 20.56
N SER A 260 -15.10 54.66 21.43
CA SER A 260 -13.71 55.14 21.64
C SER A 260 -12.63 54.23 21.06
N TRP A 261 -13.00 53.06 20.54
CA TRP A 261 -12.05 52.07 20.07
C TRP A 261 -11.72 52.26 18.57
N ARG A 262 -10.42 52.29 18.25
CA ARG A 262 -9.89 52.44 16.90
C ARG A 262 -9.22 51.13 16.48
N GLY A 263 -9.68 50.53 15.39
CA GLY A 263 -9.19 49.22 14.97
C GLY A 263 -7.74 49.19 14.49
N ARG A 264 -7.10 48.01 14.55
CA ARG A 264 -5.68 47.82 14.23
C ARG A 264 -5.32 48.37 12.86
N ALA A 265 -6.12 48.09 11.83
CA ALA A 265 -5.93 48.65 10.49
C ALA A 265 -5.95 50.20 10.47
N GLN A 266 -6.88 50.82 11.21
CA GLN A 266 -6.98 52.27 11.32
C GLN A 266 -5.85 52.89 12.17
N GLN A 267 -5.34 52.16 13.16
CA GLN A 267 -4.17 52.55 13.95
C GLN A 267 -2.88 52.44 13.12
N ILE A 268 -2.73 51.37 12.32
CA ILE A 268 -1.65 51.21 11.34
C ILE A 268 -1.69 52.33 10.30
N LEU A 269 -2.84 52.68 9.75
CA LEU A 269 -2.97 53.80 8.79
C LEU A 269 -2.56 55.14 9.41
N VAL A 270 -2.95 55.42 10.67
CA VAL A 270 -2.49 56.63 11.38
C VAL A 270 -0.97 56.61 11.59
N LEU A 271 -0.41 55.48 12.03
CA LEU A 271 1.03 55.33 12.22
C LEU A 271 1.80 55.46 10.90
N GLN A 272 1.34 54.85 9.81
CA GLN A 272 1.91 54.99 8.47
C GLN A 272 1.82 56.43 7.97
N SER A 273 0.71 57.13 8.22
CA SER A 273 0.61 58.56 7.89
C SER A 273 1.60 59.40 8.70
N LYS A 274 1.80 59.09 9.99
CA LYS A 274 2.75 59.81 10.85
C LYS A 274 4.20 59.50 10.50
N VAL A 275 4.52 58.25 10.17
CA VAL A 275 5.84 57.84 9.64
C VAL A 275 6.12 58.57 8.34
N ARG A 276 5.17 58.59 7.38
CA ARG A 276 5.32 59.35 6.13
C ARG A 276 5.53 60.85 6.36
N GLU A 277 4.84 61.43 7.33
CA GLU A 277 5.01 62.84 7.71
C GLU A 277 6.41 63.10 8.31
N LEU A 278 6.89 62.22 9.20
CA LEU A 278 8.23 62.29 9.79
C LEU A 278 9.34 62.03 8.75
N GLU A 279 9.14 61.09 7.83
CA GLU A 279 10.03 60.83 6.68
C GLU A 279 10.11 62.05 5.76
N ASN A 280 8.97 62.71 5.48
CA ASN A 280 8.94 63.93 4.68
C ASN A 280 9.63 65.10 5.40
N GLN A 281 9.43 65.25 6.73
CA GLN A 281 10.17 66.22 7.54
C GLN A 281 11.67 65.94 7.55
N LEU A 282 12.08 64.66 7.65
CA LEU A 282 13.49 64.26 7.58
C LEU A 282 14.08 64.48 6.18
N GLY A 283 13.33 64.21 5.12
CA GLY A 283 13.71 64.48 3.73
C GLY A 283 13.85 65.97 3.42
N GLN A 284 12.96 66.81 3.97
CA GLN A 284 13.05 68.28 3.90
C GLN A 284 14.25 68.81 4.69
N ASN A 285 14.53 68.27 5.88
CA ASN A 285 15.74 68.62 6.63
C ASN A 285 17.00 68.18 5.88
N LYS A 286 17.01 66.98 5.27
CA LYS A 286 18.15 66.47 4.51
C LYS A 286 18.42 67.30 3.25
N THR A 287 17.39 67.70 2.50
CA THR A 287 17.55 68.62 1.36
C THR A 287 18.00 70.00 1.81
N ARG A 288 17.52 70.52 2.95
CA ARG A 288 17.96 71.81 3.49
C ARG A 288 19.40 71.83 4.03
N THR A 289 19.98 70.67 4.33
CA THR A 289 21.40 70.52 4.72
C THR A 289 22.30 70.11 3.55
N SER A 290 21.80 69.45 2.51
CA SER A 290 22.62 69.00 1.37
C SER A 290 22.72 69.99 0.20
N LEU A 291 21.84 70.98 0.11
CA LEU A 291 21.73 71.88 -1.07
C LEU A 291 22.53 73.19 -0.96
N SER A 292 23.50 73.30 -0.05
CA SER A 292 24.27 74.55 0.15
C SER A 292 25.80 74.42 0.14
N GLU A 293 26.39 73.21 0.01
CA GLU A 293 27.85 73.06 0.11
C GLU A 293 28.53 72.15 -0.95
N ILE A 294 27.79 71.41 -1.81
CA ILE A 294 28.42 70.36 -2.66
C ILE A 294 28.03 70.39 -4.15
N ASP A 295 26.82 70.82 -4.52
CA ASP A 295 26.28 70.58 -5.88
C ASP A 295 26.59 71.68 -6.93
N GLU A 296 27.06 72.87 -6.49
CA GLU A 296 27.25 74.02 -7.38
C GLU A 296 28.70 74.17 -7.93
N GLU A 297 29.68 73.47 -7.36
CA GLU A 297 31.10 73.58 -7.78
C GLU A 297 31.52 72.53 -8.82
N LEU A 298 30.90 71.34 -8.85
CA LEU A 298 31.37 70.20 -9.67
C LEU A 298 30.86 70.18 -11.12
N LEU A 299 29.79 70.91 -11.44
CA LEU A 299 29.20 70.95 -12.79
C LEU A 299 29.73 72.09 -13.69
N ALA A 300 30.56 73.00 -13.15
CA ALA A 300 30.87 74.27 -13.81
C ALA A 300 32.13 74.30 -14.71
N LEU A 301 33.03 73.30 -14.66
CA LEU A 301 34.31 73.34 -15.40
C LEU A 301 34.62 72.04 -16.17
N THR A 302 34.13 71.97 -17.40
CA THR A 302 34.46 70.90 -18.36
C THR A 302 35.74 71.20 -19.14
N ASP A 303 36.90 70.73 -18.68
CA ASP A 303 38.08 70.50 -19.55
C ASP A 303 38.73 69.13 -19.22
N PRO A 304 38.56 68.10 -20.08
CA PRO A 304 39.10 66.76 -19.85
C PRO A 304 40.62 66.67 -19.71
N ARG A 305 41.38 67.71 -20.07
CA ARG A 305 42.86 67.67 -20.10
C ARG A 305 43.54 68.08 -18.80
N LYS A 306 42.82 68.60 -17.80
CA LYS A 306 43.40 69.06 -16.53
C LYS A 306 42.94 68.34 -15.26
N LEU A 307 42.16 67.27 -15.38
CA LEU A 307 41.74 66.48 -14.22
C LEU A 307 42.93 65.87 -13.46
N SER A 308 43.00 66.20 -12.17
CA SER A 308 43.89 65.64 -11.15
C SER A 308 43.78 64.12 -11.09
N ALA A 309 44.86 63.46 -10.64
CA ALA A 309 44.83 62.02 -10.37
C ALA A 309 43.73 61.64 -9.36
N GLN A 310 43.36 62.55 -8.45
CA GLN A 310 42.30 62.35 -7.47
C GLN A 310 40.91 62.33 -8.12
N GLU A 311 40.60 63.27 -9.02
CA GLU A 311 39.32 63.36 -9.72
C GLU A 311 39.09 62.17 -10.67
N LYS A 312 40.16 61.73 -11.35
CA LYS A 312 40.14 60.51 -12.18
C LYS A 312 39.86 59.26 -11.35
N ASN A 313 40.40 59.17 -10.14
CA ASN A 313 40.10 58.07 -9.21
C ASN A 313 38.65 58.11 -8.72
N LEU A 314 38.12 59.29 -8.36
CA LEU A 314 36.71 59.45 -7.95
C LEU A 314 35.72 59.01 -9.05
N LEU A 315 35.95 59.46 -10.29
CA LEU A 315 35.14 59.02 -11.44
C LEU A 315 35.23 57.50 -11.68
N LYS A 316 36.41 56.89 -11.48
CA LYS A 316 36.57 55.43 -11.60
C LYS A 316 35.86 54.68 -10.47
N ILE A 317 35.88 55.19 -9.24
CA ILE A 317 35.13 54.63 -8.11
C ILE A 317 33.63 54.67 -8.40
N HIS A 318 33.09 55.83 -8.78
CA HIS A 318 31.67 55.97 -9.11
C HIS A 318 31.24 55.06 -10.29
N SER A 319 32.10 54.90 -11.31
CA SER A 319 31.86 53.93 -12.38
C SER A 319 31.80 52.49 -11.89
N LEU A 320 32.67 52.09 -10.96
CA LEU A 320 32.68 50.74 -10.38
C LEU A 320 31.49 50.53 -9.41
N GLU A 321 31.05 51.56 -8.71
CA GLU A 321 29.85 51.53 -7.87
C GLU A 321 28.57 51.40 -8.72
N LYS A 322 28.49 52.13 -9.83
CA LYS A 322 27.39 52.00 -10.81
C LYS A 322 27.36 50.59 -11.41
N GLU A 323 28.49 50.04 -11.84
CA GLU A 323 28.60 48.68 -12.36
C GLU A 323 28.23 47.61 -11.31
N LYS A 324 28.67 47.78 -10.05
CA LYS A 324 28.24 46.93 -8.93
C LYS A 324 26.74 47.02 -8.66
N LYS A 325 26.15 48.22 -8.74
CA LYS A 325 24.71 48.40 -8.57
C LYS A 325 23.92 47.75 -9.71
N GLU A 326 24.34 47.92 -10.96
CA GLU A 326 23.70 47.31 -12.13
C GLU A 326 23.82 45.78 -12.14
N THR A 327 24.94 45.21 -11.68
CA THR A 327 25.09 43.76 -11.54
C THR A 327 24.28 43.19 -10.38
N LEU A 328 24.17 43.90 -9.24
CA LEU A 328 23.25 43.53 -8.17
C LEU A 328 21.79 43.58 -8.61
N GLU A 329 21.37 44.64 -9.32
CA GLU A 329 19.99 44.78 -9.82
C GLU A 329 19.62 43.68 -10.82
N LYS A 330 20.54 43.33 -11.73
CA LYS A 330 20.39 42.17 -12.63
C LYS A 330 20.25 40.86 -11.85
N LEU A 331 21.12 40.61 -10.88
CA LEU A 331 21.10 39.39 -10.07
C LEU A 331 19.83 39.27 -9.20
N THR A 332 19.32 40.39 -8.66
CA THR A 332 18.02 40.42 -7.97
C THR A 332 16.87 40.14 -8.95
N GLY A 333 16.89 40.71 -10.15
CA GLY A 333 15.90 40.41 -11.18
C GLY A 333 15.89 38.93 -11.62
N GLU A 334 17.07 38.32 -11.77
CA GLU A 334 17.24 36.89 -12.06
C GLU A 334 16.75 36.01 -10.89
N HIS A 335 17.08 36.38 -9.65
CA HIS A 335 16.58 35.70 -8.45
C HIS A 335 15.04 35.73 -8.38
N ASP A 336 14.41 36.89 -8.58
CA ASP A 336 12.96 37.03 -8.53
C ASP A 336 12.25 36.28 -9.69
N ALA A 337 12.87 36.24 -10.87
CA ALA A 337 12.37 35.44 -12.00
C ALA A 337 12.46 33.93 -11.69
N LEU A 338 13.58 33.48 -11.11
CA LEU A 338 13.78 32.08 -10.71
C LEU A 338 12.82 31.68 -9.58
N GLN A 339 12.59 32.57 -8.60
CA GLN A 339 11.63 32.35 -7.52
C GLN A 339 10.20 32.20 -8.06
N LYS A 340 9.77 33.07 -8.99
CA LYS A 340 8.45 32.95 -9.65
C LYS A 340 8.32 31.63 -10.43
N SER A 341 9.34 31.25 -11.19
CA SER A 341 9.38 29.96 -11.92
C SER A 341 9.27 28.77 -10.97
N HIS A 342 9.99 28.79 -9.84
CA HIS A 342 9.90 27.77 -8.80
C HIS A 342 8.49 27.70 -8.17
N GLU A 343 7.85 28.84 -7.89
CA GLU A 343 6.47 28.88 -7.41
C GLU A 343 5.45 28.33 -8.43
N GLU A 344 5.63 28.59 -9.71
CA GLU A 344 4.80 28.00 -10.77
C GLU A 344 4.97 26.49 -10.90
N VAL A 345 6.22 26.00 -10.86
CA VAL A 345 6.51 24.56 -10.88
C VAL A 345 5.93 23.88 -9.64
N LYS A 346 6.02 24.51 -8.46
CA LYS A 346 5.38 24.04 -7.23
C LYS A 346 3.85 23.94 -7.38
N LYS A 347 3.20 24.98 -7.92
CA LYS A 347 1.74 24.97 -8.22
C LYS A 347 1.36 23.85 -9.20
N LYS A 348 2.14 23.64 -10.28
CA LYS A 348 1.96 22.55 -11.25
C LYS A 348 2.12 21.17 -10.60
N LEU A 349 3.12 21.01 -9.73
CA LEU A 349 3.34 19.78 -8.97
C LEU A 349 2.18 19.47 -8.01
N ASP A 350 1.71 20.46 -7.26
CA ASP A 350 0.62 20.26 -6.30
C ASP A 350 -0.73 20.02 -7.00
N ALA A 351 -0.98 20.65 -8.16
CA ALA A 351 -2.10 20.32 -9.04
C ALA A 351 -2.01 18.88 -9.58
N SER A 352 -0.82 18.43 -9.98
CA SER A 352 -0.59 17.03 -10.42
C SER A 352 -0.78 16.02 -9.29
N LYS A 353 -0.34 16.33 -8.07
CA LYS A 353 -0.61 15.52 -6.86
C LYS A 353 -2.12 15.43 -6.58
N ALA A 354 -2.85 16.54 -6.70
CA ALA A 354 -4.30 16.56 -6.53
C ALA A 354 -5.00 15.68 -7.58
N ARG A 355 -4.64 15.81 -8.87
CA ARG A 355 -5.16 14.95 -9.95
C ARG A 355 -4.85 13.47 -9.69
N ASN A 356 -3.62 13.13 -9.32
CA ASN A 356 -3.24 11.75 -8.98
C ASN A 356 -4.02 11.22 -7.77
N LYS A 357 -4.33 12.05 -6.78
CA LYS A 357 -5.16 11.64 -5.64
C LYS A 357 -6.59 11.29 -6.08
N VAL A 358 -7.18 12.09 -6.99
CA VAL A 358 -8.52 11.86 -7.55
C VAL A 358 -8.54 10.59 -8.41
N LEU A 359 -7.59 10.42 -9.34
CA LEU A 359 -7.43 9.21 -10.14
C LEU A 359 -7.24 7.96 -9.27
N CYS A 360 -6.47 8.05 -8.18
CA CYS A 360 -6.32 6.96 -7.21
C CYS A 360 -7.61 6.61 -6.47
N SER A 361 -8.53 7.57 -6.22
CA SER A 361 -9.86 7.24 -5.69
C SER A 361 -10.76 6.62 -6.76
N GLU A 362 -10.74 7.11 -8.00
CA GLU A 362 -11.52 6.54 -9.12
C GLU A 362 -11.11 5.08 -9.38
N VAL A 363 -9.80 4.79 -9.45
CA VAL A 363 -9.27 3.43 -9.59
C VAL A 363 -9.68 2.52 -8.42
N LYS A 364 -9.82 3.05 -7.18
CA LYS A 364 -10.36 2.26 -6.06
C LYS A 364 -11.84 1.95 -6.25
N THR A 365 -12.67 2.95 -6.60
CA THR A 365 -14.09 2.73 -6.85
C THR A 365 -14.35 1.78 -8.02
N LEU A 366 -13.55 1.83 -9.09
CA LEU A 366 -13.62 0.90 -10.21
C LEU A 366 -13.22 -0.53 -9.79
N LYS A 367 -12.20 -0.68 -8.94
CA LYS A 367 -11.83 -1.99 -8.38
C LYS A 367 -12.92 -2.56 -7.48
N GLU A 368 -13.54 -1.73 -6.64
CA GLU A 368 -14.69 -2.13 -5.81
C GLU A 368 -15.87 -2.56 -6.69
N GLN A 369 -16.19 -1.83 -7.74
CA GLN A 369 -17.22 -2.21 -8.72
C GLN A 369 -16.88 -3.56 -9.40
N ILE A 370 -15.65 -3.78 -9.85
CA ILE A 370 -15.21 -5.04 -10.44
C ILE A 370 -15.36 -6.20 -9.44
N VAL A 371 -15.00 -6.01 -8.16
CA VAL A 371 -15.20 -7.02 -7.11
C VAL A 371 -16.69 -7.36 -6.97
N THR A 372 -17.59 -6.37 -6.92
CA THR A 372 -19.04 -6.65 -6.84
C THR A 372 -19.60 -7.36 -8.07
N LEU A 373 -19.01 -7.15 -9.26
CA LEU A 373 -19.39 -7.88 -10.48
C LEU A 373 -18.87 -9.32 -10.47
N LEU A 374 -17.65 -9.55 -9.97
CA LEU A 374 -17.09 -10.89 -9.77
C LEU A 374 -17.86 -11.68 -8.70
N GLU A 375 -18.34 -11.01 -7.65
CA GLU A 375 -19.24 -11.62 -6.67
C GLU A 375 -20.57 -12.02 -7.33
N LYS A 376 -21.20 -11.15 -8.14
CA LYS A 376 -22.42 -11.52 -8.88
C LYS A 376 -22.20 -12.73 -9.79
N GLY A 377 -21.11 -12.75 -10.56
CA GLY A 377 -20.76 -13.89 -11.41
C GLY A 377 -20.70 -15.22 -10.64
N LYS A 378 -20.16 -15.22 -9.42
CA LYS A 378 -20.17 -16.42 -8.56
C LYS A 378 -21.58 -16.84 -8.12
N HIS A 379 -22.48 -15.89 -7.81
CA HIS A 379 -23.87 -16.22 -7.50
C HIS A 379 -24.62 -16.75 -8.72
N ASP A 380 -24.29 -16.25 -9.93
CA ASP A 380 -24.82 -16.76 -11.18
C ASP A 380 -24.29 -18.18 -11.48
N ASP A 381 -23.00 -18.45 -11.22
CA ASP A 381 -22.41 -19.80 -11.31
C ASP A 381 -23.07 -20.78 -10.31
N GLU A 382 -23.24 -20.37 -9.04
CA GLU A 382 -23.95 -21.16 -8.01
C GLU A 382 -25.41 -21.47 -8.41
N LEU A 383 -26.10 -20.52 -9.04
CA LEU A 383 -27.44 -20.71 -9.59
C LEU A 383 -27.44 -21.69 -10.77
N ILE A 384 -26.46 -21.61 -11.66
CA ILE A 384 -26.29 -22.54 -12.79
C ILE A 384 -26.04 -23.96 -12.26
N ASP A 385 -25.14 -24.14 -11.29
CA ASP A 385 -24.85 -25.44 -10.69
C ASP A 385 -26.07 -26.03 -9.96
N ALA A 386 -26.88 -25.20 -9.29
CA ALA A 386 -28.13 -25.63 -8.68
C ALA A 386 -29.16 -26.10 -9.73
N LEU A 387 -29.31 -25.35 -10.85
CA LEU A 387 -30.20 -25.72 -11.95
C LEU A 387 -29.74 -26.98 -12.69
N LEU A 388 -28.44 -27.11 -12.96
CA LEU A 388 -27.85 -28.32 -13.54
C LEU A 388 -28.04 -29.54 -12.64
N SER A 389 -27.92 -29.36 -11.32
CA SER A 389 -28.19 -30.42 -10.33
C SER A 389 -29.65 -30.86 -10.34
N GLN A 390 -30.61 -29.92 -10.40
CA GLN A 390 -32.04 -30.23 -10.55
C GLN A 390 -32.34 -30.92 -11.88
N GLN A 391 -31.75 -30.46 -12.99
CA GLN A 391 -31.91 -31.09 -14.31
C GLN A 391 -31.38 -32.53 -14.30
N LYS A 392 -30.23 -32.77 -13.67
CA LYS A 392 -29.65 -34.11 -13.51
C LYS A 392 -30.56 -35.04 -12.70
N GLN A 393 -31.10 -34.56 -11.57
CA GLN A 393 -32.08 -35.31 -10.78
C GLN A 393 -33.35 -35.65 -11.58
N MET A 394 -33.88 -34.69 -12.34
CA MET A 394 -35.03 -34.90 -13.22
C MET A 394 -34.74 -35.98 -14.29
N GLN A 395 -33.55 -35.94 -14.90
CA GLN A 395 -33.11 -36.91 -15.90
C GLN A 395 -32.92 -38.31 -15.31
N GLU A 396 -32.44 -38.41 -14.08
CA GLU A 396 -32.30 -39.67 -13.33
C GLU A 396 -33.68 -40.27 -12.97
N ILE A 397 -34.63 -39.45 -12.52
CA ILE A 397 -36.02 -39.86 -12.29
C ILE A 397 -36.68 -40.37 -13.59
N LEU A 398 -36.51 -39.66 -14.71
CA LEU A 398 -37.02 -40.08 -16.02
C LEU A 398 -36.39 -41.42 -16.48
N LYS A 399 -35.08 -41.61 -16.22
CA LYS A 399 -34.39 -42.88 -16.52
C LYS A 399 -34.92 -44.03 -15.66
N HIS A 400 -35.19 -43.79 -14.37
CA HIS A 400 -35.80 -44.79 -13.49
C HIS A 400 -37.23 -45.14 -13.91
N LEU A 401 -38.06 -44.15 -14.26
CA LEU A 401 -39.41 -44.38 -14.79
C LEU A 401 -39.39 -45.18 -16.08
N SER A 402 -38.51 -44.84 -17.03
CA SER A 402 -38.35 -45.60 -18.28
C SER A 402 -37.91 -47.05 -18.03
N GLN A 403 -36.99 -47.29 -17.10
CA GLN A 403 -36.59 -48.65 -16.72
C GLN A 403 -37.71 -49.43 -16.02
N GLN A 404 -38.57 -48.75 -15.26
CA GLN A 404 -39.73 -49.36 -14.62
C GLN A 404 -40.82 -49.70 -15.64
N ASP A 405 -41.06 -48.83 -16.63
CA ASP A 405 -42.02 -49.08 -17.72
C ASP A 405 -41.59 -50.27 -18.59
N GLU A 406 -40.31 -50.41 -18.93
CA GLU A 406 -39.83 -51.60 -19.66
C GLU A 406 -40.00 -52.89 -18.83
N LYS A 407 -39.67 -52.89 -17.53
CA LYS A 407 -39.94 -54.03 -16.64
C LYS A 407 -41.43 -54.36 -16.53
N ASN A 408 -42.28 -53.35 -16.52
CA ASN A 408 -43.74 -53.53 -16.51
C ASN A 408 -44.24 -54.15 -17.83
N LYS A 409 -43.70 -53.72 -18.98
CA LYS A 409 -43.98 -54.33 -20.29
C LYS A 409 -43.50 -55.77 -20.37
N GLU A 410 -42.27 -56.07 -19.95
CA GLU A 410 -41.73 -57.43 -19.88
C GLU A 410 -42.63 -58.32 -19.01
N SER A 411 -43.04 -57.83 -17.84
CA SER A 411 -43.95 -58.54 -16.93
C SER A 411 -45.32 -58.79 -17.55
N GLN A 412 -45.91 -57.79 -18.23
CA GLN A 412 -47.16 -57.96 -18.96
C GLN A 412 -47.02 -58.91 -20.16
N GLN A 413 -45.89 -58.88 -20.87
CA GLN A 413 -45.63 -59.75 -22.01
C GLN A 413 -45.48 -61.21 -21.55
N MET A 414 -44.76 -61.46 -20.45
CA MET A 414 -44.65 -62.79 -19.83
C MET A 414 -46.02 -63.30 -19.35
N LEU A 415 -46.83 -62.45 -18.70
CA LEU A 415 -48.20 -62.80 -18.29
C LEU A 415 -49.09 -63.09 -19.51
N GLY A 416 -48.98 -62.29 -20.57
CA GLY A 416 -49.70 -62.49 -21.84
C GLY A 416 -49.30 -63.79 -22.54
N GLN A 417 -48.02 -64.14 -22.58
CA GLN A 417 -47.53 -65.43 -23.07
C GLN A 417 -48.09 -66.59 -22.25
N HIS A 418 -48.06 -66.49 -20.91
CA HIS A 418 -48.63 -67.50 -20.02
C HIS A 418 -50.13 -67.69 -20.27
N LEU A 419 -50.92 -66.60 -20.29
CA LEU A 419 -52.36 -66.64 -20.60
C LEU A 419 -52.63 -67.25 -21.98
N ASN A 420 -51.85 -66.89 -23.01
CA ASN A 420 -52.03 -67.45 -24.35
C ASN A 420 -51.70 -68.96 -24.38
N SER A 421 -50.68 -69.41 -23.65
CA SER A 421 -50.38 -70.84 -23.49
C SER A 421 -51.50 -71.59 -22.76
N GLU A 422 -52.17 -70.97 -21.79
CA GLU A 422 -53.29 -71.57 -21.06
C GLU A 422 -54.56 -71.61 -21.94
N VAL A 423 -54.84 -70.55 -22.69
CA VAL A 423 -55.91 -70.52 -23.70
C VAL A 423 -55.69 -71.59 -24.78
N GLN A 424 -54.45 -71.84 -25.19
CA GLN A 424 -54.13 -72.95 -26.11
C GLN A 424 -54.46 -74.32 -25.50
N LYS A 425 -54.11 -74.58 -24.23
CA LYS A 425 -54.51 -75.82 -23.54
C LYS A 425 -56.03 -75.97 -23.44
N GLN A 426 -56.72 -74.89 -23.06
CA GLN A 426 -58.18 -74.87 -22.97
C GLN A 426 -58.84 -75.11 -24.33
N ASN A 427 -58.32 -74.50 -25.41
CA ASN A 427 -58.81 -74.75 -26.76
C ASN A 427 -58.59 -76.22 -27.18
N CYS A 428 -57.42 -76.82 -26.93
CA CYS A 428 -57.19 -78.25 -27.17
C CYS A 428 -58.18 -79.15 -26.40
N LEU A 429 -58.50 -78.81 -25.15
CA LEU A 429 -59.50 -79.52 -24.35
C LEU A 429 -60.92 -79.34 -24.90
N ILE A 430 -61.27 -78.13 -25.35
CA ILE A 430 -62.55 -77.84 -26.02
C ILE A 430 -62.67 -78.62 -27.34
N GLU A 431 -61.59 -78.72 -28.12
CA GLU A 431 -61.52 -79.53 -29.35
C GLU A 431 -61.78 -81.01 -29.05
N GLN A 432 -61.14 -81.57 -28.01
CA GLN A 432 -61.36 -82.94 -27.54
C GLN A 432 -62.80 -83.17 -27.06
N LEU A 433 -63.38 -82.22 -26.32
CA LEU A 433 -64.76 -82.30 -25.86
C LEU A 433 -65.75 -82.20 -27.03
N ARG A 434 -65.50 -81.33 -28.02
CA ARG A 434 -66.29 -81.22 -29.25
C ARG A 434 -66.24 -82.51 -30.06
N GLN A 435 -65.07 -83.12 -30.22
CA GLN A 435 -64.91 -84.41 -30.88
C GLN A 435 -65.73 -85.49 -30.17
N MET A 436 -65.64 -85.58 -28.84
CA MET A 436 -66.42 -86.54 -28.04
C MET A 436 -67.95 -86.27 -28.09
N VAL A 437 -68.36 -85.01 -28.22
CA VAL A 437 -69.77 -84.65 -28.45
C VAL A 437 -70.21 -85.08 -29.85
N ALA A 438 -69.44 -84.78 -30.90
CA ALA A 438 -69.74 -85.19 -32.27
C ALA A 438 -69.81 -86.73 -32.42
N GLU A 439 -68.93 -87.48 -31.75
CA GLU A 439 -68.98 -88.95 -31.68
C GLU A 439 -70.25 -89.45 -30.99
N ARG A 440 -70.69 -88.79 -29.91
CA ARG A 440 -71.97 -89.13 -29.25
C ARG A 440 -73.18 -88.73 -30.09
N GLU A 441 -73.17 -87.58 -30.75
CA GLU A 441 -74.24 -87.14 -31.66
C GLU A 441 -74.36 -88.06 -32.87
N ALA A 442 -73.23 -88.50 -33.45
CA ALA A 442 -73.23 -89.52 -34.51
C ALA A 442 -73.85 -90.82 -34.02
N LYS A 443 -73.47 -91.29 -32.82
CA LYS A 443 -74.04 -92.50 -32.23
C LYS A 443 -75.52 -92.37 -31.83
N VAL A 444 -75.96 -91.17 -31.44
CA VAL A 444 -77.38 -90.88 -31.25
C VAL A 444 -78.13 -90.96 -32.58
N LYS A 445 -77.59 -90.39 -33.66
CA LYS A 445 -78.19 -90.52 -35.01
C LYS A 445 -78.25 -91.96 -35.49
N GLU A 446 -77.21 -92.77 -35.30
CA GLU A 446 -77.22 -94.22 -35.58
C GLU A 446 -78.38 -94.91 -34.84
N LEU A 447 -78.54 -94.64 -33.53
CA LEU A 447 -79.62 -95.21 -32.72
C LEU A 447 -81.00 -94.65 -33.10
N GLU A 448 -81.12 -93.39 -33.50
CA GLU A 448 -82.36 -92.79 -34.02
C GLU A 448 -82.75 -93.40 -35.38
N GLU A 449 -81.78 -93.69 -36.25
CA GLU A 449 -81.99 -94.41 -37.50
C GLU A 449 -82.40 -95.87 -37.26
N GLU A 450 -81.78 -96.57 -36.31
CA GLU A 450 -82.20 -97.91 -35.87
C GLU A 450 -83.63 -97.90 -35.31
N ILE A 451 -83.97 -96.95 -34.42
CA ILE A 451 -85.32 -96.79 -33.88
C ILE A 451 -86.32 -96.42 -34.99
N GLY A 452 -85.92 -95.60 -35.96
CA GLY A 452 -86.71 -95.26 -37.15
C GLY A 452 -87.01 -96.50 -38.00
N GLN A 453 -86.01 -97.33 -38.26
CA GLN A 453 -86.14 -98.61 -38.97
C GLN A 453 -87.03 -99.60 -38.20
N LEU A 454 -86.86 -99.73 -36.88
CA LEU A 454 -87.72 -100.56 -36.02
C LEU A 454 -89.17 -100.03 -35.98
N THR A 455 -89.38 -98.71 -36.06
CA THR A 455 -90.70 -98.10 -36.12
C THR A 455 -91.37 -98.31 -37.49
N LEU A 456 -90.59 -98.28 -38.59
CA LEU A 456 -91.03 -98.69 -39.92
C LEU A 456 -91.39 -100.18 -39.97
N GLN A 457 -90.58 -101.04 -39.34
CA GLN A 457 -90.84 -102.48 -39.24
C GLN A 457 -92.10 -102.75 -38.40
N LYS A 458 -92.32 -101.99 -37.31
CA LYS A 458 -93.54 -102.04 -36.50
C LYS A 458 -94.79 -101.54 -37.25
N LYS A 459 -94.62 -100.72 -38.30
CA LYS A 459 -95.72 -100.26 -39.18
C LYS A 459 -96.15 -101.28 -40.25
N SER A 460 -95.42 -102.38 -40.43
CA SER A 460 -95.80 -103.48 -41.34
C SER A 460 -96.71 -104.55 -40.72
N ALA A 461 -97.16 -104.37 -39.47
CA ALA A 461 -98.16 -105.22 -38.83
C ALA A 461 -99.32 -104.38 -38.25
N HIS A 462 -100.53 -104.63 -38.74
CA HIS A 462 -101.82 -104.03 -38.34
C HIS A 462 -102.05 -102.54 -38.69
N GLN A 463 -102.53 -102.33 -39.93
CA GLN A 463 -103.90 -101.88 -40.25
C GLN A 463 -104.69 -101.03 -39.22
N GLY A 464 -105.27 -99.92 -39.71
CA GLY A 464 -106.53 -99.35 -39.19
C GLY A 464 -106.47 -97.89 -38.70
N ASP A 465 -107.09 -96.99 -39.47
CA ASP A 465 -107.75 -95.69 -39.16
C ASP A 465 -107.28 -94.81 -37.97
N GLY A 466 -107.21 -93.47 -38.04
CA GLY A 466 -107.62 -92.54 -39.09
C GLY A 466 -108.82 -91.66 -38.73
N SER A 467 -108.59 -90.49 -38.09
CA SER A 467 -109.28 -89.17 -38.32
C SER A 467 -109.30 -88.23 -37.08
N GLY A 468 -109.20 -86.91 -37.31
CA GLY A 468 -109.39 -85.81 -36.33
C GLY A 468 -108.14 -84.95 -36.05
N ALA A 469 -107.67 -84.10 -36.98
CA ALA A 469 -108.04 -82.67 -37.16
C ALA A 469 -107.61 -81.73 -36.00
N ALA A 470 -107.04 -80.54 -36.17
CA ALA A 470 -106.47 -79.75 -37.28
C ALA A 470 -105.46 -78.73 -36.64
N ALA A 471 -104.64 -77.89 -37.31
CA ALA A 471 -104.64 -77.37 -38.67
C ALA A 471 -103.21 -77.05 -39.16
N THR A 472 -103.09 -76.50 -40.37
CA THR A 472 -101.87 -76.47 -41.19
C THR A 472 -101.48 -74.99 -41.57
N PRO A 473 -100.69 -74.65 -42.62
CA PRO A 473 -99.38 -73.96 -42.55
C PRO A 473 -99.47 -72.54 -43.22
N PRO A 474 -98.53 -71.98 -44.06
CA PRO A 474 -97.11 -72.30 -44.39
C PRO A 474 -96.15 -71.08 -44.50
N SER A 475 -94.91 -71.36 -45.00
CA SER A 475 -94.12 -70.48 -45.90
C SER A 475 -93.55 -69.17 -45.32
N GLU A 476 -92.47 -68.56 -45.83
CA GLU A 476 -91.39 -68.93 -46.79
C GLU A 476 -90.27 -67.88 -46.69
N HIS A 477 -89.12 -68.10 -47.36
CA HIS A 477 -88.03 -67.15 -47.63
C HIS A 477 -87.21 -66.64 -46.41
N SER A 478 -85.86 -66.58 -46.45
CA SER A 478 -84.94 -65.79 -47.31
C SER A 478 -85.02 -64.28 -46.98
N GLU A 479 -83.93 -63.49 -46.87
CA GLU A 479 -82.58 -63.57 -47.46
C GLU A 479 -81.46 -63.06 -46.51
N ASP A 480 -80.20 -63.42 -46.81
CA ASP A 480 -78.95 -62.73 -46.39
C ASP A 480 -78.79 -61.45 -47.25
N PRO A 481 -78.09 -60.36 -46.81
CA PRO A 481 -76.68 -60.24 -47.25
C PRO A 481 -75.73 -59.48 -46.30
N GLY A 482 -74.52 -60.01 -46.05
CA GLY A 482 -73.50 -59.37 -45.18
C GLY A 482 -72.03 -59.32 -45.64
N PHE A 483 -71.66 -60.02 -46.72
CA PHE A 483 -70.38 -59.93 -47.47
C PHE A 483 -69.00 -60.07 -46.75
N THR A 484 -68.28 -61.14 -47.13
CA THR A 484 -66.80 -61.28 -47.24
C THR A 484 -65.90 -60.96 -46.02
N LEU A 485 -65.19 -61.90 -45.38
CA LEU A 485 -64.25 -62.92 -45.88
C LEU A 485 -63.11 -62.37 -46.76
N LEU A 486 -61.89 -62.25 -46.19
CA LEU A 486 -60.69 -62.94 -46.70
C LEU A 486 -59.51 -62.90 -45.69
N LYS A 487 -58.83 -64.06 -45.60
CA LYS A 487 -57.51 -64.35 -44.97
C LYS A 487 -56.35 -63.78 -45.84
N PRO A 488 -55.05 -63.93 -45.48
CA PRO A 488 -54.38 -64.26 -44.20
C PRO A 488 -53.14 -63.38 -43.86
N LEU A 489 -52.38 -63.80 -42.85
CA LEU A 489 -51.07 -63.33 -42.36
C LEU A 489 -50.03 -62.90 -43.43
N ALA A 490 -49.21 -61.89 -43.08
CA ALA A 490 -47.77 -61.89 -43.36
C ALA A 490 -46.97 -61.04 -42.34
N SER A 491 -45.71 -61.41 -42.12
CA SER A 491 -44.71 -60.72 -41.28
C SER A 491 -43.94 -59.65 -42.08
N GLY A 492 -43.42 -58.60 -41.44
CA GLY A 492 -42.34 -57.80 -42.04
C GLY A 492 -42.18 -56.34 -41.62
N SER A 493 -41.21 -56.09 -40.73
CA SER A 493 -40.16 -55.05 -40.87
C SER A 493 -40.52 -53.58 -41.23
N ASN A 494 -40.43 -52.73 -40.20
CA ASN A 494 -39.66 -51.47 -40.16
C ASN A 494 -40.06 -50.19 -40.96
N GLN A 495 -39.84 -49.08 -40.24
CA GLN A 495 -39.44 -47.72 -40.66
C GLN A 495 -40.50 -46.62 -40.94
N VAL A 496 -40.32 -45.55 -40.14
CA VAL A 496 -40.45 -44.11 -40.46
C VAL A 496 -41.86 -43.52 -40.64
N GLY A 497 -42.19 -42.57 -39.74
CA GLY A 497 -42.54 -41.23 -40.24
C GLY A 497 -43.80 -40.53 -39.70
N ARG A 498 -43.59 -39.62 -38.74
CA ARG A 498 -44.28 -38.31 -38.63
C ARG A 498 -45.80 -38.30 -38.31
N ILE A 499 -46.09 -38.63 -37.05
CA ILE A 499 -46.83 -37.80 -36.07
C ILE A 499 -47.67 -36.64 -36.64
N GLY A 500 -48.99 -36.76 -36.52
CA GLY A 500 -49.94 -35.63 -36.50
C GLY A 500 -50.11 -35.07 -35.08
N SER A 501 -50.35 -33.75 -34.97
CA SER A 501 -50.44 -33.02 -33.71
C SER A 501 -51.64 -33.42 -32.83
N ALA A 502 -51.39 -33.65 -31.53
CA ALA A 502 -52.42 -33.73 -30.51
C ALA A 502 -51.98 -32.96 -29.25
N ARG A 503 -52.83 -32.06 -28.76
CA ARG A 503 -52.61 -31.33 -27.50
C ARG A 503 -52.74 -32.28 -26.31
N THR A 504 -51.76 -32.29 -25.41
CA THR A 504 -51.90 -32.93 -24.09
C THR A 504 -52.25 -31.88 -23.03
N VAL A 505 -53.31 -32.15 -22.28
CA VAL A 505 -53.76 -31.34 -21.13
C VAL A 505 -53.27 -32.04 -19.86
N SER A 506 -52.69 -31.28 -18.92
CA SER A 506 -52.23 -31.87 -17.65
C SER A 506 -53.40 -32.22 -16.72
N LYS A 507 -53.24 -33.28 -15.93
CA LYS A 507 -54.29 -33.95 -15.14
C LYS A 507 -54.83 -33.13 -13.93
N MET A 508 -54.49 -31.84 -13.84
CA MET A 508 -55.04 -30.87 -12.87
C MET A 508 -55.71 -29.64 -13.52
N GLY A 509 -55.87 -29.59 -14.85
CA GLY A 509 -56.78 -28.62 -15.48
C GLY A 509 -56.26 -27.19 -15.65
N HIS A 510 -54.95 -26.95 -15.66
CA HIS A 510 -54.38 -25.64 -16.00
C HIS A 510 -53.97 -25.55 -17.48
N THR A 511 -54.30 -24.44 -18.12
CA THR A 511 -53.82 -24.07 -19.46
C THR A 511 -52.48 -23.34 -19.33
N LEU A 512 -51.43 -23.85 -19.99
CA LEU A 512 -50.18 -23.10 -20.14
C LEU A 512 -50.41 -21.93 -21.12
N VAL A 513 -50.21 -20.71 -20.63
CA VAL A 513 -50.12 -19.51 -21.47
C VAL A 513 -48.66 -19.37 -21.91
N GLU A 514 -48.45 -19.25 -23.22
CA GLU A 514 -47.13 -19.21 -23.83
C GLU A 514 -46.53 -17.80 -23.74
N SER A 515 -45.51 -17.62 -22.89
CA SER A 515 -44.79 -16.35 -22.71
C SER A 515 -43.59 -16.26 -23.66
N ALA A 516 -43.40 -15.10 -24.29
CA ALA A 516 -42.48 -14.88 -25.42
C ALA A 516 -40.96 -14.91 -25.12
N ALA A 517 -40.52 -15.53 -24.02
CA ALA A 517 -39.16 -15.38 -23.47
C ALA A 517 -38.17 -16.53 -23.81
N THR A 518 -38.61 -17.60 -24.48
CA THR A 518 -37.75 -18.78 -24.75
C THR A 518 -37.82 -19.25 -26.21
N LYS A 519 -37.07 -18.58 -27.10
CA LYS A 519 -36.70 -19.13 -28.41
C LYS A 519 -35.27 -19.68 -28.38
N PRO A 520 -35.07 -21.01 -28.54
CA PRO A 520 -33.73 -21.54 -28.77
C PRO A 520 -33.30 -21.28 -30.23
N PHE A 521 -32.21 -20.54 -30.41
CA PHE A 521 -31.57 -20.39 -31.71
C PHE A 521 -30.79 -21.67 -32.05
N LEU A 522 -31.40 -22.58 -32.82
CA LEU A 522 -30.68 -23.67 -33.46
C LEU A 522 -30.28 -23.28 -34.89
N LEU A 523 -29.00 -22.97 -35.06
CA LEU A 523 -28.34 -22.89 -36.36
C LEU A 523 -28.45 -24.24 -37.09
N SER A 524 -29.22 -24.27 -38.18
CA SER A 524 -29.25 -25.40 -39.11
C SER A 524 -29.07 -24.88 -40.52
N ASN A 525 -27.83 -24.97 -41.02
CA ASN A 525 -27.53 -24.75 -42.43
C ASN A 525 -28.11 -25.93 -43.23
N ASN A 526 -29.13 -25.69 -44.05
CA ASN A 526 -29.40 -26.37 -45.34
C ASN A 526 -30.81 -26.02 -45.89
N ILE A 527 -30.91 -25.01 -46.75
CA ILE A 527 -32.06 -24.79 -47.66
C ILE A 527 -31.49 -24.38 -49.04
N PRO A 528 -31.91 -25.01 -50.15
CA PRO A 528 -31.43 -24.66 -51.49
C PRO A 528 -31.99 -23.30 -51.97
N PRO A 529 -31.29 -22.60 -52.89
CA PRO A 529 -31.66 -21.23 -53.28
C PRO A 529 -32.91 -21.22 -54.16
N GLY A 530 -34.05 -20.86 -53.56
CA GLY A 530 -35.37 -20.96 -54.18
C GLY A 530 -36.30 -19.79 -53.90
N ARG A 531 -36.05 -18.65 -54.56
CA ARG A 531 -37.06 -17.62 -54.89
C ARG A 531 -37.95 -17.11 -53.74
N LEU A 532 -37.42 -16.17 -52.96
CA LEU A 532 -38.25 -15.12 -52.32
C LEU A 532 -37.80 -13.76 -52.83
N ALA A 533 -38.59 -13.18 -53.73
CA ALA A 533 -38.45 -11.78 -54.11
C ALA A 533 -39.29 -10.91 -53.16
N GLY A 534 -38.78 -9.74 -52.78
CA GLY A 534 -39.61 -8.67 -52.24
C GLY A 534 -39.76 -8.57 -50.72
N THR A 535 -38.66 -8.54 -49.97
CA THR A 535 -38.62 -7.87 -48.65
C THR A 535 -37.34 -7.04 -48.48
N ASP A 536 -37.12 -6.08 -49.37
CA ASP A 536 -36.19 -4.96 -49.15
C ASP A 536 -36.78 -4.00 -48.08
N SER A 537 -36.87 -4.47 -46.84
CA SER A 537 -37.11 -3.57 -45.71
C SER A 537 -35.81 -2.80 -45.44
N PRO A 538 -35.83 -1.45 -45.43
CA PRO A 538 -34.63 -0.67 -45.13
C PRO A 538 -34.08 -1.00 -43.73
N ASP A 539 -34.95 -1.29 -42.77
CA ASP A 539 -34.59 -1.65 -41.40
C ASP A 539 -33.76 -2.94 -41.34
N LEU A 540 -34.00 -3.90 -42.24
CA LEU A 540 -33.21 -5.13 -42.30
C LEU A 540 -31.78 -4.86 -42.79
N LYS A 541 -31.61 -3.96 -43.76
CA LYS A 541 -30.28 -3.54 -44.25
C LYS A 541 -29.55 -2.71 -43.19
N VAL A 542 -30.25 -1.86 -42.44
CA VAL A 542 -29.68 -1.12 -41.30
C VAL A 542 -29.20 -2.08 -40.20
N LEU A 543 -30.02 -3.05 -39.80
CA LEU A 543 -29.61 -4.09 -38.84
C LEU A 543 -28.42 -4.90 -39.34
N GLN A 544 -28.41 -5.29 -40.62
CA GLN A 544 -27.28 -6.00 -41.24
C GLN A 544 -25.99 -5.17 -41.12
N THR A 545 -26.04 -3.87 -41.43
CA THR A 545 -24.87 -2.98 -41.28
C THR A 545 -24.41 -2.82 -39.84
N GLN A 546 -25.33 -2.69 -38.86
CA GLN A 546 -24.97 -2.65 -37.45
C GLN A 546 -24.34 -3.95 -36.97
N ILE A 547 -24.82 -5.11 -37.43
CA ILE A 547 -24.22 -6.42 -37.13
C ILE A 547 -22.80 -6.51 -37.70
N THR A 548 -22.55 -6.02 -38.93
CA THR A 548 -21.19 -5.98 -39.49
C THR A 548 -20.27 -5.02 -38.75
N GLU A 549 -20.77 -3.86 -38.32
CA GLU A 549 -20.01 -2.88 -37.53
C GLU A 549 -19.65 -3.42 -36.14
N HIS A 550 -20.60 -3.99 -35.41
CA HIS A 550 -20.35 -4.65 -34.14
C HIS A 550 -19.39 -5.83 -34.27
N LYS A 551 -19.47 -6.62 -35.35
CA LYS A 551 -18.53 -7.71 -35.61
C LYS A 551 -17.10 -7.21 -35.85
N ALA A 552 -16.94 -6.11 -36.59
CA ALA A 552 -15.65 -5.46 -36.78
C ALA A 552 -15.08 -4.88 -35.48
N LEU A 553 -15.92 -4.26 -34.65
CA LEU A 553 -15.56 -3.78 -33.31
C LEU A 553 -15.10 -4.92 -32.40
N CYS A 554 -15.80 -6.06 -32.39
CA CYS A 554 -15.37 -7.25 -31.66
C CYS A 554 -14.00 -7.77 -32.13
N GLN A 555 -13.77 -7.86 -33.44
CA GLN A 555 -12.49 -8.33 -34.00
C GLN A 555 -11.33 -7.36 -33.68
N ALA A 556 -11.57 -6.04 -33.75
CA ALA A 556 -10.58 -5.05 -33.34
C ALA A 556 -10.26 -5.15 -31.84
N ALA A 557 -11.28 -5.33 -30.99
CA ALA A 557 -11.11 -5.51 -29.55
C ALA A 557 -10.43 -6.84 -29.18
N GLU A 558 -10.65 -7.91 -29.93
CA GLU A 558 -9.93 -9.18 -29.77
C GLU A 558 -8.44 -9.01 -30.06
N VAL A 559 -8.08 -8.34 -31.16
CA VAL A 559 -6.67 -8.08 -31.51
C VAL A 559 -6.01 -7.08 -30.55
N GLU A 560 -6.73 -6.05 -30.09
CA GLU A 560 -6.24 -5.14 -29.06
C GLU A 560 -5.99 -5.89 -27.74
N ARG A 561 -6.93 -6.74 -27.30
CA ARG A 561 -6.77 -7.60 -26.12
C ARG A 561 -5.54 -8.50 -26.25
N ASP A 562 -5.35 -9.15 -27.39
CA ASP A 562 -4.27 -10.11 -27.59
C ASP A 562 -2.89 -9.39 -27.65
N ARG A 563 -2.81 -8.19 -28.23
CA ARG A 563 -1.60 -7.34 -28.16
C ARG A 563 -1.35 -6.76 -26.77
N LEU A 564 -2.40 -6.40 -26.01
CA LEU A 564 -2.26 -5.99 -24.62
C LEU A 564 -1.77 -7.15 -23.74
N LEU A 565 -2.17 -8.39 -24.02
CA LEU A 565 -1.63 -9.58 -23.37
C LEU A 565 -0.14 -9.77 -23.70
N GLU A 566 0.28 -9.61 -24.96
CA GLU A 566 1.70 -9.61 -25.33
C GLU A 566 2.49 -8.53 -24.57
N LEU A 567 2.01 -7.28 -24.54
CA LEU A 567 2.63 -6.21 -23.77
C LEU A 567 2.74 -6.56 -22.27
N VAL A 568 1.72 -7.18 -21.68
CA VAL A 568 1.76 -7.68 -20.31
C VAL A 568 2.86 -8.73 -20.13
N THR A 569 3.02 -9.69 -21.05
CA THR A 569 4.12 -10.67 -20.96
C THR A 569 5.51 -10.03 -21.06
N VAL A 570 5.69 -9.02 -21.93
CA VAL A 570 6.95 -8.27 -22.05
C VAL A 570 7.24 -7.50 -20.77
N LEU A 571 6.23 -6.85 -20.17
CA LEU A 571 6.36 -6.14 -18.90
C LEU A 571 6.64 -7.09 -17.73
N GLN A 572 5.99 -8.25 -17.66
CA GLN A 572 6.26 -9.28 -16.65
C GLN A 572 7.70 -9.78 -16.74
N LYS A 573 8.15 -10.18 -17.93
CA LYS A 573 9.55 -10.59 -18.15
C LYS A 573 10.54 -9.49 -17.75
N ARG A 574 10.24 -8.22 -18.07
CA ARG A 574 11.09 -7.08 -17.71
C ARG A 574 11.12 -6.83 -16.19
N VAL A 575 10.05 -7.14 -15.47
CA VAL A 575 10.01 -7.13 -13.99
C VAL A 575 10.81 -8.29 -13.40
N GLU A 576 10.69 -9.50 -13.96
CA GLU A 576 11.49 -10.67 -13.56
C GLU A 576 12.99 -10.45 -13.78
N GLU A 577 13.40 -9.91 -14.93
CA GLU A 577 14.78 -9.49 -15.20
C GLU A 577 15.28 -8.44 -14.21
N GLY A 578 14.42 -7.50 -13.78
CA GLY A 578 14.73 -6.53 -12.75
C GLY A 578 14.93 -7.18 -11.37
N SER A 579 14.02 -8.07 -10.99
CA SER A 579 14.09 -8.85 -9.75
C SER A 579 15.36 -9.72 -9.67
N ASN A 580 15.68 -10.41 -10.77
CA ASN A 580 16.89 -11.22 -10.88
C ASN A 580 18.18 -10.40 -10.71
N LYS A 581 18.23 -9.19 -11.28
CA LYS A 581 19.38 -8.27 -11.11
C LYS A 581 19.52 -7.77 -9.67
N VAL A 582 18.40 -7.50 -8.99
CA VAL A 582 18.41 -7.14 -7.56
C VAL A 582 18.91 -8.32 -6.71
N LEU A 583 18.39 -9.53 -6.96
CA LEU A 583 18.80 -10.75 -6.25
C LEU A 583 20.30 -11.06 -6.47
N GLU A 584 20.82 -10.86 -7.69
CA GLU A 584 22.25 -10.99 -7.96
C GLU A 584 23.09 -9.95 -7.21
N ALA A 585 22.63 -8.68 -7.17
CA ALA A 585 23.30 -7.62 -6.42
C ALA A 585 23.26 -7.89 -4.90
N GLU A 586 22.16 -8.40 -4.35
CA GLU A 586 22.07 -8.84 -2.95
C GLU A 586 23.03 -10.00 -2.65
N LYS A 587 23.14 -10.97 -3.56
CA LYS A 587 24.10 -12.08 -3.43
C LYS A 587 25.55 -11.57 -3.42
N ARG A 588 25.92 -10.68 -4.35
CA ARG A 588 27.24 -10.04 -4.38
C ARG A 588 27.50 -9.24 -3.09
N LEU A 589 26.53 -8.47 -2.60
CA LEU A 589 26.62 -7.76 -1.32
C LEU A 589 26.81 -8.72 -0.13
N GLN A 590 26.15 -9.89 -0.14
CA GLN A 590 26.36 -10.92 0.87
C GLN A 590 27.76 -11.54 0.79
N GLU A 591 28.28 -11.75 -0.42
CA GLU A 591 29.65 -12.23 -0.65
C GLU A 591 30.70 -11.20 -0.17
N GLU A 592 30.56 -9.92 -0.50
CA GLU A 592 31.45 -8.87 0.02
C GLU A 592 31.36 -8.77 1.55
N ARG A 593 30.17 -8.84 2.15
CA ARG A 593 30.01 -8.88 3.62
C ARG A 593 30.76 -10.07 4.25
N ARG A 594 30.76 -11.24 3.62
CA ARG A 594 31.55 -12.41 4.07
C ARG A 594 33.06 -12.14 3.94
N ARG A 595 33.50 -11.49 2.85
CA ARG A 595 34.91 -11.10 2.68
C ARG A 595 35.35 -10.07 3.74
N CYS A 596 34.52 -9.06 4.03
CA CYS A 596 34.77 -8.11 5.12
C CYS A 596 34.99 -8.83 6.46
N VAL A 597 34.12 -9.76 6.84
CA VAL A 597 34.26 -10.53 8.09
C VAL A 597 35.56 -11.37 8.10
N ILE A 598 35.97 -11.94 6.97
CA ILE A 598 37.24 -12.69 6.87
C ILE A 598 38.44 -11.74 7.01
N LEU A 599 38.40 -10.58 6.38
CA LEU A 599 39.45 -9.56 6.48
C LEU A 599 39.53 -8.96 7.90
N GLU A 600 38.40 -8.71 8.55
CA GLU A 600 38.33 -8.30 9.96
C GLU A 600 38.96 -9.35 10.87
N GLN A 601 38.65 -10.64 10.69
CA GLN A 601 39.29 -11.73 11.44
C GLN A 601 40.80 -11.87 11.16
N GLN A 602 41.25 -11.56 9.93
CA GLN A 602 42.68 -11.55 9.60
C GLN A 602 43.39 -10.35 10.26
N LEU A 603 42.77 -9.16 10.26
CA LEU A 603 43.27 -7.98 10.95
C LEU A 603 43.31 -8.19 12.48
N GLU A 604 42.28 -8.81 13.06
CA GLU A 604 42.28 -9.16 14.48
C GLU A 604 43.39 -10.17 14.81
N LYS A 605 43.60 -11.21 13.99
CA LYS A 605 44.72 -12.14 14.16
C LYS A 605 46.08 -11.46 14.07
N LEU A 606 46.26 -10.50 13.15
CA LEU A 606 47.50 -9.73 13.02
C LEU A 606 47.70 -8.72 14.17
N GLN A 607 46.63 -8.19 14.77
CA GLN A 607 46.72 -7.39 16.00
C GLN A 607 46.99 -8.24 17.25
N MET A 608 46.58 -9.52 17.23
CA MET A 608 46.69 -10.46 18.35
C MET A 608 47.94 -11.36 18.28
N ASP A 609 48.95 -11.02 17.47
CA ASP A 609 50.21 -11.77 17.33
C ASP A 609 51.42 -11.04 17.99
N PRO A 610 51.52 -11.01 19.34
CA PRO A 610 52.56 -10.28 20.05
C PRO A 610 53.88 -11.07 20.12
N GLY A 611 54.57 -11.27 19.00
CA GLY A 611 56.00 -11.56 19.09
C GLY A 611 56.74 -12.12 17.87
N ARG A 612 57.59 -11.27 17.26
CA ARG A 612 59.04 -11.58 17.16
C ARG A 612 59.92 -10.37 16.77
N ARG A 613 60.81 -9.99 17.70
CA ARG A 613 62.13 -9.34 17.51
C ARG A 613 62.12 -7.88 16.99
N THR A 614 62.94 -6.93 17.47
CA THR A 614 64.06 -7.01 18.44
C THR A 614 64.30 -5.64 19.12
N SER A 615 64.75 -5.65 20.39
CA SER A 615 65.53 -4.61 21.12
C SER A 615 65.47 -3.14 20.64
N ALA A 616 65.04 -2.14 21.40
CA ALA A 616 64.67 -2.04 22.83
C ALA A 616 63.71 -0.82 23.01
N GLN A 617 63.34 -0.29 24.19
CA GLN A 617 63.66 -0.54 25.60
C GLN A 617 62.42 -0.23 26.49
N LYS A 618 62.51 -0.42 27.82
CA LYS A 618 61.45 -0.24 28.85
C LYS A 618 62.11 -0.33 30.26
N PRO A 619 61.44 -0.08 31.42
CA PRO A 619 60.03 0.24 31.75
C PRO A 619 59.94 1.48 32.74
N PRO A 620 58.88 1.74 33.59
CA PRO A 620 57.61 1.04 33.84
C PRO A 620 56.30 1.86 33.88
N LEU A 621 55.18 1.15 34.08
CA LEU A 621 53.78 1.58 33.93
C LEU A 621 53.01 1.72 35.25
N ARG A 622 51.82 2.36 35.22
CA ARG A 622 50.63 1.85 35.94
C ARG A 622 49.26 2.31 35.36
N SER A 623 48.46 1.32 34.92
CA SER A 623 46.97 1.16 35.02
C SER A 623 46.03 2.40 34.91
N LYS A 624 45.07 2.52 33.97
CA LYS A 624 43.81 1.73 33.73
C LYS A 624 43.02 1.45 35.04
N THR A 625 41.70 1.58 35.16
CA THR A 625 40.52 1.31 34.29
C THR A 625 39.37 2.29 34.61
N GLY A 626 38.30 2.45 33.83
CA GLY A 626 37.92 1.87 32.52
C GLY A 626 36.44 2.16 32.20
N GLN A 627 35.94 1.74 31.04
CA GLN A 627 34.50 1.56 30.78
C GLN A 627 34.29 0.50 29.71
N SER A 628 33.13 -0.19 29.79
CA SER A 628 32.88 -1.46 29.11
C SER A 628 31.95 -1.32 27.89
N ALA A 629 32.10 -2.30 27.00
CA ALA A 629 31.25 -2.68 25.88
C ALA A 629 29.90 -1.95 25.69
N SER A 630 29.75 -1.35 24.51
CA SER A 630 28.47 -1.34 23.79
C SER A 630 28.71 -1.83 22.37
N HIS A 631 28.01 -2.91 21.99
CA HIS A 631 28.11 -3.50 20.65
C HIS A 631 27.41 -2.58 19.64
N SER A 632 28.17 -1.70 18.99
CA SER A 632 27.67 -1.00 17.81
C SER A 632 27.69 -1.96 16.62
N ARG A 633 26.50 -2.40 16.18
CA ARG A 633 26.36 -3.03 14.86
C ARG A 633 26.75 -1.98 13.83
N LEU A 634 27.85 -2.19 13.10
CA LEU A 634 28.19 -1.39 11.94
C LEU A 634 27.16 -1.62 10.84
N THR A 635 26.08 -0.84 10.88
CA THR A 635 25.24 -0.57 9.71
C THR A 635 26.11 0.18 8.72
N LEU A 636 26.61 -0.54 7.73
CA LEU A 636 27.45 -0.03 6.66
C LEU A 636 26.59 0.83 5.71
N ASN A 637 26.30 2.06 6.14
CA ASN A 637 25.67 3.09 5.31
C ASN A 637 26.67 3.50 4.25
N VAL A 638 26.46 3.04 3.02
CA VAL A 638 27.31 3.28 1.84
C VAL A 638 27.31 4.76 1.40
N SER A 639 26.48 5.61 2.01
CA SER A 639 26.27 7.01 1.60
C SER A 639 27.29 8.03 2.13
N ASP A 640 28.03 7.73 3.21
CA ASP A 640 28.95 8.71 3.82
C ASP A 640 30.38 8.61 3.23
N ARG A 641 30.50 8.83 1.91
CA ARG A 641 31.77 9.33 1.36
C ARG A 641 32.02 10.70 1.97
N LYS A 642 32.88 10.74 2.99
CA LYS A 642 33.28 11.98 3.66
C LYS A 642 34.21 12.79 2.76
N GLU A 643 33.61 13.48 1.79
CA GLU A 643 34.34 14.31 0.83
C GLU A 643 35.25 15.30 1.58
N LEU A 644 36.54 15.31 1.23
CA LEU A 644 37.45 16.32 1.74
C LEU A 644 36.99 17.69 1.23
N SER A 645 36.63 18.58 2.15
CA SER A 645 36.21 19.94 1.80
C SER A 645 37.36 20.69 1.13
N ALA A 646 37.05 21.69 0.30
CA ALA A 646 38.06 22.51 -0.38
C ALA A 646 39.08 23.13 0.59
N ALA A 647 38.66 23.44 1.83
CA ALA A 647 39.49 23.98 2.91
C ALA A 647 40.38 22.94 3.64
N GLN A 648 40.20 21.64 3.34
CA GLN A 648 41.09 20.55 3.80
C GLN A 648 42.06 20.13 2.70
N LEU A 649 41.60 20.10 1.43
CA LEU A 649 42.44 19.87 0.26
C LEU A 649 43.59 20.88 0.16
N SER A 650 43.34 22.16 0.47
CA SER A 650 44.34 23.23 0.44
C SER A 650 45.39 23.17 1.57
N LYS A 651 45.40 22.12 2.39
CA LYS A 651 46.37 21.92 3.51
C LYS A 651 47.30 20.73 3.28
N LEU A 652 47.13 20.00 2.18
CA LEU A 652 47.96 18.88 1.77
C LEU A 652 49.05 19.35 0.78
N PRO A 653 50.15 18.60 0.62
CA PRO A 653 51.09 18.83 -0.47
C PRO A 653 50.39 18.80 -1.84
N LEU A 654 50.88 19.61 -2.78
CA LEU A 654 50.28 19.75 -4.12
C LEU A 654 50.09 18.41 -4.83
N GLU A 655 51.06 17.50 -4.74
CA GLU A 655 50.97 16.14 -5.31
C GLU A 655 49.74 15.38 -4.78
N SER A 656 49.56 15.33 -3.47
CA SER A 656 48.42 14.64 -2.84
C SER A 656 47.09 15.34 -3.10
N GLN A 657 47.10 16.66 -3.32
CA GLN A 657 45.92 17.40 -3.75
C GLN A 657 45.53 17.06 -5.20
N ILE A 658 46.52 16.89 -6.09
CA ILE A 658 46.31 16.46 -7.48
C ILE A 658 45.82 15.01 -7.53
N GLU A 659 46.40 14.10 -6.74
CA GLU A 659 45.98 12.70 -6.63
C GLU A 659 44.52 12.58 -6.17
N GLU A 660 44.13 13.26 -5.09
CA GLU A 660 42.75 13.22 -4.55
C GLU A 660 41.73 13.89 -5.49
N LEU A 661 42.11 14.94 -6.21
CA LEU A 661 41.25 15.52 -7.26
C LEU A 661 41.15 14.60 -8.48
N SER A 662 42.22 13.88 -8.83
CA SER A 662 42.24 12.90 -9.93
C SER A 662 41.38 11.67 -9.62
N THR A 663 41.48 11.10 -8.42
CA THR A 663 40.60 9.99 -8.00
C THR A 663 39.14 10.42 -7.98
N ARG A 664 38.84 11.61 -7.44
CA ARG A 664 37.48 12.17 -7.44
C ARG A 664 36.94 12.41 -8.85
N LEU A 665 37.77 12.88 -9.79
CA LEU A 665 37.40 13.03 -11.19
C LEU A 665 37.09 11.69 -11.84
N VAL A 666 37.91 10.65 -11.62
CA VAL A 666 37.66 9.29 -12.13
C VAL A 666 36.32 8.75 -11.59
N ILE A 667 36.07 8.86 -10.29
CA ILE A 667 34.80 8.43 -9.69
C ILE A 667 33.60 9.16 -10.31
N GLN A 668 33.71 10.48 -10.53
CA GLN A 668 32.66 11.26 -11.18
C GLN A 668 32.48 10.89 -12.66
N LEU A 669 33.54 10.49 -13.37
CA LEU A 669 33.44 9.99 -14.74
C LEU A 669 32.74 8.62 -14.77
N ASP A 670 33.12 7.69 -13.90
CA ASP A 670 32.49 6.37 -13.75
C ASP A 670 31.00 6.50 -13.40
N GLU A 671 30.65 7.38 -12.45
CA GLU A 671 29.25 7.69 -12.09
C GLU A 671 28.47 8.29 -13.27
N ASN A 672 29.07 9.22 -14.02
CA ASN A 672 28.44 9.78 -15.22
C ASN A 672 28.27 8.74 -16.34
N GLU A 673 29.22 7.82 -16.52
CA GLU A 673 29.12 6.73 -17.50
C GLU A 673 28.03 5.73 -17.11
N ALA A 674 27.97 5.33 -15.83
CA ALA A 674 26.90 4.48 -15.30
C ALA A 674 25.51 5.13 -15.44
N LEU A 675 25.39 6.44 -15.17
CA LEU A 675 24.15 7.20 -15.37
C LEU A 675 23.76 7.30 -16.84
N LYS A 676 24.72 7.51 -17.76
CA LYS A 676 24.46 7.49 -19.21
C LYS A 676 23.97 6.11 -19.68
N ALA A 677 24.65 5.04 -19.29
CA ALA A 677 24.26 3.67 -19.65
C ALA A 677 22.87 3.29 -19.08
N ALA A 678 22.54 3.74 -17.87
CA ALA A 678 21.21 3.57 -17.27
C ALA A 678 20.13 4.39 -18.01
N LEU A 679 20.45 5.61 -18.44
CA LEU A 679 19.55 6.45 -19.23
C LEU A 679 19.31 5.85 -20.62
N GLU A 680 20.35 5.45 -21.34
CA GLU A 680 20.25 4.78 -22.65
C GLU A 680 19.42 3.50 -22.59
N THR A 681 19.63 2.65 -21.58
CA THR A 681 18.82 1.43 -21.42
C THR A 681 17.38 1.72 -21.00
N THR A 682 17.11 2.85 -20.35
CA THR A 682 15.74 3.31 -20.07
C THR A 682 15.06 3.86 -21.33
N VAL A 683 15.77 4.66 -22.13
CA VAL A 683 15.30 5.19 -23.41
C VAL A 683 14.96 4.05 -24.37
N ARG A 684 15.88 3.10 -24.58
CA ARG A 684 15.66 1.94 -25.47
C ARG A 684 14.42 1.12 -25.09
N LYS A 685 14.21 0.86 -23.79
CA LYS A 685 13.00 0.19 -23.28
C LYS A 685 11.72 0.98 -23.56
N LYS A 686 11.78 2.31 -23.57
CA LYS A 686 10.64 3.18 -23.91
C LYS A 686 10.39 3.26 -25.41
N GLU A 687 11.42 3.18 -26.24
CA GLU A 687 11.29 3.03 -27.69
C GLU A 687 10.66 1.69 -28.07
N GLU A 688 11.07 0.59 -27.42
CA GLU A 688 10.45 -0.74 -27.54
C GLU A 688 8.95 -0.71 -27.16
N ASP A 689 8.61 -0.12 -26.00
CA ASP A 689 7.21 0.04 -25.56
C ASP A 689 6.40 0.85 -26.59
N PHE A 690 6.95 2.00 -27.03
CA PHE A 690 6.28 2.89 -27.99
C PHE A 690 6.04 2.21 -29.34
N LYS A 691 7.02 1.43 -29.82
CA LYS A 691 6.88 0.66 -31.06
C LYS A 691 5.76 -0.37 -30.95
N LEU A 692 5.63 -1.10 -29.83
CA LEU A 692 4.54 -2.05 -29.65
C LEU A 692 3.16 -1.38 -29.63
N TYR A 693 3.05 -0.18 -29.04
CA TYR A 693 1.81 0.62 -29.12
C TYR A 693 1.50 1.09 -30.54
N GLN A 694 2.52 1.54 -31.29
CA GLN A 694 2.39 1.93 -32.70
C GLN A 694 1.88 0.75 -33.55
N ASP A 695 2.55 -0.41 -33.46
CA ASP A 695 2.22 -1.63 -34.20
C ASP A 695 0.79 -2.13 -33.86
N THR A 696 0.36 -2.00 -32.60
CA THR A 696 -1.01 -2.35 -32.15
C THR A 696 -2.05 -1.41 -32.75
N MET A 697 -1.82 -0.10 -32.67
CA MET A 697 -2.72 0.91 -33.22
C MET A 697 -2.87 0.78 -34.74
N ASP A 698 -1.80 0.45 -35.46
CA ASP A 698 -1.84 0.31 -36.91
C ASP A 698 -2.56 -0.98 -37.35
N GLN A 699 -2.40 -2.09 -36.62
CA GLN A 699 -3.22 -3.30 -36.82
C GLN A 699 -4.72 -3.07 -36.57
N VAL A 700 -5.08 -2.33 -35.52
CA VAL A 700 -6.47 -1.96 -35.25
C VAL A 700 -7.06 -1.12 -36.39
N LYS A 701 -6.31 -0.14 -36.91
CA LYS A 701 -6.73 0.64 -38.11
C LYS A 701 -6.96 -0.25 -39.32
N ASP A 702 -6.06 -1.21 -39.59
CA ASP A 702 -6.19 -2.10 -40.75
C ASP A 702 -7.46 -2.96 -40.68
N ILE A 703 -7.84 -3.45 -39.50
CA ILE A 703 -9.09 -4.19 -39.28
C ILE A 703 -10.31 -3.30 -39.59
N PHE A 704 -10.34 -2.07 -39.08
CA PHE A 704 -11.42 -1.12 -39.42
C PHE A 704 -11.46 -0.78 -40.92
N LEU A 705 -10.30 -0.56 -41.55
CA LEU A 705 -10.22 -0.31 -43.00
C LEU A 705 -10.61 -1.53 -43.84
N GLN A 706 -10.44 -2.74 -43.32
CA GLN A 706 -10.90 -3.98 -43.96
C GLN A 706 -12.42 -4.14 -43.82
N ALA A 707 -12.98 -3.90 -42.64
CA ALA A 707 -14.43 -3.91 -42.41
C ALA A 707 -15.18 -2.88 -43.28
N ILE A 708 -14.68 -1.64 -43.35
CA ILE A 708 -15.25 -0.59 -44.21
C ILE A 708 -15.16 -0.97 -45.70
N ARG A 709 -14.11 -1.68 -46.12
CA ARG A 709 -13.99 -2.21 -47.50
C ARG A 709 -14.99 -3.32 -47.78
N GLN A 710 -15.19 -4.26 -46.85
CA GLN A 710 -16.20 -5.31 -46.96
C GLN A 710 -17.62 -4.72 -47.04
N GLN A 711 -17.95 -3.78 -46.15
CA GLN A 711 -19.24 -3.09 -46.16
C GLN A 711 -19.52 -2.37 -47.50
N LYS A 712 -18.50 -1.77 -48.12
CA LYS A 712 -18.61 -1.15 -49.46
C LYS A 712 -18.78 -2.17 -50.60
N GLN A 713 -18.23 -3.37 -50.46
CA GLN A 713 -18.39 -4.47 -51.42
C GLN A 713 -19.74 -5.18 -51.28
N GLU A 714 -20.33 -5.21 -50.08
CA GLU A 714 -21.68 -5.77 -49.84
C GLU A 714 -22.82 -4.78 -50.20
N THR A 715 -22.49 -3.51 -50.45
CA THR A 715 -23.45 -2.45 -50.80
C THR A 715 -23.37 -1.98 -52.26
N SER A 716 -22.48 -2.57 -53.07
CA SER A 716 -22.37 -2.38 -54.52
C SER A 716 -22.88 -3.60 -55.28
#